data_AF-A0A7C2TFQ2-F1
#
_entry.id   AF-A0A7C2TFQ2-F1
#
_cell.length_a   1.000
_cell.length_b   1.000
_cell.length_c   1.000
_cell.angle_alpha   90.00
_cell.angle_beta   90.00
_cell.angle_gamma   90.00
#
_symmetry.space_group_name_H-M   'P 1'
#
loop_
_entity.id
_entity.type
_entity.pdbx_description
1 polymer ?
#
loop_
_entity_poly.entity_id
_entity_poly.type
_entity_poly.pdbx_seq_one_letter_code
_entity_poly.pdbx_strand_id
1 'polypeptide(L)'
;MPPANRWRFMGRPLIWGRLALWPVLLLLPVTAGWGAGLVPSRQAPSLAEARQYSIGQSISGPVFLPLVARAISFEQNSPIWAHTVTPAGHEVVLFRQVFSLGQRLEQASLYIFADTRYEAWLDGIWLGRGPARFSRLTREYDSYSLGSLPPGEHLLAVLVQWAPNYRRSESTTPYLQAHVEGLVNRHHYVATRSGPDWKAMLSPAWQHQSALVHSWGLVGPTELLDLRALPADWMAPGFEDQNWPYARVKTSTLRVDISRRAIRAIDPGTGFVEEELFEPAASASFTNTAAVTYQPRSIPPLERVERSVTVADAGLLSPARYLAEMFPPVSATFTQAVLAAGGATLSVEALSIGGTPPADTAWLDGMPLAWRKAGELRPGVYTASIELTAGEHSLHFSNVPADGMTFAVSRRGLEFPGLPFGQGLHAGRRLLLANPHSQPEQVEIQAGDGLSATFNTLPAYLVLDLGRVVQGRLEAEVQGAPGALLDIGWDERLYRDARPLPYPGGLHKEWNQVDSWVLDGTWRHIATLDSRAGRYILIAAWGESPIQVSGLRVYEERFPLSLRGSFQSSDPLLDQVWQVGVDTLYANMSDAYADPWRERGQWWGDAYVDYHANLAAFGDTDLLKRGLAFMAEAFQGGRPKAMAPNGDGNHMLDYGMLWAQSLVDYWRLTGDTSLVAQAFPALRDFIAYLQAYKSPNSGLLDIPRDHWSVTTLIDWAGAESRYGQSTAVNALYIATLQDAATLAAALGQDQAAGEWSQEAKQVEQALNELLFSSLEGRYLTSQVESDLLPPTPHAQAWPLAYGLVPPGQLEAVSDALLELISSDPGTPNVEIYGFFWVLEGLGRAGRISDGIDLIKAYYGRMLELGATTWWESFNANQHYWAGLSHGWGSAPTWFLTTYILGARRSGPDSWQVKPAFAGVSQASGELPLPGGVLKVGWEAGGCGQFAVSLLAPAGTTGEVVLPSAMEGSAVWLDGSQIWASGRTARGAVSRSADGLHIVVGDGSHRLEISPALPGCTP
;
A
#
# COMPACT_ATOMS: atom_id res chain seq x y z
N MET A 1 -38.57 -9.56 -9.89
CA MET A 1 -39.98 -9.81 -9.49
C MET A 1 -40.01 -10.98 -8.52
N PRO A 2 -40.98 -11.09 -7.61
CA PRO A 2 -41.95 -10.10 -7.08
C PRO A 2 -41.63 -9.83 -5.57
N PRO A 3 -42.55 -9.42 -4.69
CA PRO A 3 -43.78 -8.62 -4.82
C PRO A 3 -43.66 -7.26 -4.09
N ALA A 4 -44.72 -6.45 -4.10
CA ALA A 4 -44.79 -5.17 -3.38
C ALA A 4 -45.83 -5.19 -2.24
N ASN A 5 -45.71 -4.27 -1.28
CA ASN A 5 -46.82 -3.92 -0.39
C ASN A 5 -46.84 -2.43 -0.04
N ARG A 6 -48.04 -1.91 0.30
CA ARG A 6 -48.27 -0.53 0.78
C ARG A 6 -48.23 -0.54 2.34
N TRP A 7 -48.19 0.56 3.09
CA TRP A 7 -49.30 1.50 3.28
C TRP A 7 -48.89 2.81 3.99
N ARG A 8 -49.56 3.89 3.57
CA ARG A 8 -49.79 5.22 4.18
C ARG A 8 -49.31 5.47 5.62
N PHE A 9 -48.68 6.63 5.83
CA PHE A 9 -48.82 7.42 7.05
C PHE A 9 -49.71 8.66 6.82
N MET A 10 -50.39 9.12 7.87
CA MET A 10 -51.14 10.39 7.92
C MET A 10 -50.29 11.47 8.61
N GLY A 11 -50.40 12.73 8.17
CA GLY A 11 -49.74 13.86 8.83
C GLY A 11 -50.71 14.98 9.22
N ARG A 12 -50.43 15.65 10.35
CA ARG A 12 -50.92 16.99 10.76
C ARG A 12 -50.14 17.47 12.02
N PRO A 13 -50.13 18.77 12.37
CA PRO A 13 -48.87 19.51 12.18
C PRO A 13 -48.45 20.45 13.33
N LEU A 14 -47.28 21.10 13.14
CA LEU A 14 -46.89 22.45 13.59
C LEU A 14 -47.07 22.86 15.06
N ILE A 15 -45.98 23.38 15.64
CA ILE A 15 -45.93 24.75 16.21
C ILE A 15 -44.47 25.22 16.25
N TRP A 16 -44.22 26.51 16.03
CA TRP A 16 -42.92 27.18 16.21
C TRP A 16 -43.03 28.23 17.32
N GLY A 17 -41.99 28.36 18.15
CA GLY A 17 -41.85 29.43 19.13
C GLY A 17 -40.39 29.86 19.28
N ARG A 18 -40.10 31.14 19.02
CA ARG A 18 -38.79 31.76 19.30
C ARG A 18 -38.91 32.66 20.53
N LEU A 19 -37.83 32.77 21.30
CA LEU A 19 -37.32 34.03 21.86
C LEU A 19 -35.83 33.87 22.23
N ALA A 20 -35.13 34.96 22.51
CA ALA A 20 -33.66 35.02 22.57
C ALA A 20 -33.15 35.88 23.73
N LEU A 21 -31.86 35.81 24.05
CA LEU A 21 -31.11 36.85 24.78
C LEU A 21 -29.59 36.73 24.56
N TRP A 22 -28.80 37.68 25.11
CA TRP A 22 -27.40 37.98 24.74
C TRP A 22 -26.34 37.50 25.77
N PRO A 23 -25.05 37.39 25.37
CA PRO A 23 -23.93 37.04 26.24
C PRO A 23 -23.26 38.26 26.93
N VAL A 24 -22.42 37.99 27.94
CA VAL A 24 -21.58 38.99 28.64
C VAL A 24 -20.15 38.46 28.83
N LEU A 25 -19.14 39.32 28.65
CA LEU A 25 -17.72 39.07 28.90
C LEU A 25 -17.29 39.52 30.32
N LEU A 26 -16.22 38.90 30.85
CA LEU A 26 -15.44 39.44 31.97
C LEU A 26 -13.94 39.12 31.81
N LEU A 27 -13.09 39.88 32.51
CA LEU A 27 -11.63 39.92 32.36
C LEU A 27 -10.93 40.17 33.71
N LEU A 28 -9.59 40.04 33.67
CA LEU A 28 -8.55 40.61 34.55
C LEU A 28 -7.90 39.69 35.63
N PRO A 29 -6.63 39.97 36.03
CA PRO A 29 -5.71 38.98 36.59
C PRO A 29 -5.22 39.30 38.03
N VAL A 30 -4.23 38.56 38.51
CA VAL A 30 -3.58 38.75 39.84
C VAL A 30 -2.06 38.94 39.70
N THR A 31 -1.47 39.71 40.62
CA THR A 31 -0.05 40.13 40.62
C THR A 31 0.80 39.38 41.67
N ALA A 32 2.13 39.55 41.60
CA ALA A 32 3.11 38.87 42.44
C ALA A 32 3.44 39.60 43.76
N GLY A 33 4.07 38.88 44.72
CA GLY A 33 4.63 39.43 45.96
C GLY A 33 5.66 38.50 46.62
N TRP A 34 6.62 39.06 47.36
CA TRP A 34 7.69 38.37 48.12
C TRP A 34 7.67 38.82 49.60
N GLY A 35 8.10 37.99 50.54
CA GLY A 35 8.30 38.38 51.96
C GLY A 35 8.87 37.26 52.84
N ALA A 36 9.89 37.55 53.67
CA ALA A 36 10.69 36.56 54.41
C ALA A 36 10.43 36.51 55.93
N GLY A 37 10.92 35.46 56.62
CA GLY A 37 10.84 35.26 58.08
C GLY A 37 11.92 34.30 58.63
N LEU A 38 12.27 34.41 59.93
CA LEU A 38 13.50 33.92 60.61
C LEU A 38 13.17 33.63 62.13
N VAL A 39 13.93 33.03 63.08
CA VAL A 39 15.28 32.40 63.30
C VAL A 39 15.34 31.87 64.78
N PRO A 40 16.27 31.01 65.30
CA PRO A 40 17.12 29.92 64.76
C PRO A 40 17.19 28.61 65.65
N SER A 41 18.06 27.65 65.27
CA SER A 41 18.88 26.76 66.17
C SER A 41 18.22 25.53 66.86
N ARG A 42 18.93 24.46 67.29
CA ARG A 42 20.39 24.16 67.51
C ARG A 42 20.80 22.71 67.10
N GLN A 43 22.13 22.52 66.94
CA GLN A 43 22.93 21.27 67.05
C GLN A 43 22.87 20.20 65.93
N ALA A 44 24.01 19.52 65.73
CA ALA A 44 24.40 18.62 64.63
C ALA A 44 25.82 18.03 64.93
N PRO A 45 26.47 17.17 64.10
CA PRO A 45 25.99 16.17 63.12
C PRO A 45 26.68 14.78 63.23
N SER A 46 26.14 13.75 62.54
CA SER A 46 26.87 12.74 61.72
C SER A 46 25.86 11.69 61.20
N LEU A 47 26.02 11.03 60.04
CA LEU A 47 26.85 11.30 58.86
C LEU A 47 26.09 10.73 57.65
N ALA A 48 25.73 11.55 56.65
CA ALA A 48 25.02 11.10 55.46
C ALA A 48 25.32 11.97 54.23
N GLU A 49 25.38 11.29 53.08
CA GLU A 49 25.30 11.68 51.66
C GLU A 49 25.61 13.11 51.15
N ALA A 50 26.37 13.11 50.05
CA ALA A 50 26.35 14.03 48.90
C ALA A 50 25.78 15.46 49.06
N ARG A 51 26.64 16.47 48.82
CA ARG A 51 26.23 17.74 48.16
C ARG A 51 27.39 18.57 47.59
N GLN A 52 27.11 19.14 46.42
CA GLN A 52 27.51 20.49 45.95
C GLN A 52 28.99 20.93 46.10
N TYR A 53 29.72 20.89 44.98
CA TYR A 53 30.68 21.96 44.69
C TYR A 53 29.93 23.19 44.17
N SER A 54 29.94 24.27 44.95
CA SER A 54 29.55 25.61 44.51
C SER A 54 30.75 26.55 44.65
N ILE A 55 31.54 26.70 43.59
CA ILE A 55 32.61 27.71 43.54
C ILE A 55 32.10 28.91 42.75
N GLY A 56 31.82 30.00 43.46
CA GLY A 56 31.62 31.30 42.84
C GLY A 56 32.96 31.92 42.46
N GLN A 57 33.33 31.87 41.19
CA GLN A 57 34.25 32.85 40.59
C GLN A 57 33.65 33.41 39.31
N SER A 58 33.64 34.74 39.23
CA SER A 58 33.26 35.50 38.04
C SER A 58 34.35 35.37 36.98
N ILE A 59 34.24 34.39 36.09
CA ILE A 59 35.06 34.36 34.87
C ILE A 59 34.50 35.41 33.91
N SER A 60 35.02 36.64 34.02
CA SER A 60 34.73 37.73 33.09
C SER A 60 35.50 37.54 31.78
N GLY A 61 35.14 36.50 31.03
CA GLY A 61 35.66 36.16 29.71
C GLY A 61 34.61 35.39 28.92
N PRO A 62 34.66 35.44 27.57
CA PRO A 62 33.67 34.75 26.73
C PRO A 62 33.76 33.24 26.95
N VAL A 63 32.72 32.67 27.57
CA VAL A 63 32.53 31.22 27.61
C VAL A 63 32.11 30.77 26.22
N PHE A 64 33.08 30.40 25.41
CA PHE A 64 32.85 29.68 24.16
C PHE A 64 32.33 28.28 24.49
N LEU A 65 31.01 28.17 24.66
CA LEU A 65 30.32 26.92 24.34
C LEU A 65 30.76 26.53 22.92
N PRO A 66 31.09 25.25 22.65
CA PRO A 66 31.31 24.82 21.29
C PRO A 66 30.02 25.07 20.51
N LEU A 67 30.08 26.00 19.56
CA LEU A 67 29.06 26.14 18.54
C LEU A 67 29.08 24.86 17.72
N VAL A 68 28.24 23.89 18.12
CA VAL A 68 27.75 22.85 17.23
C VAL A 68 27.31 23.59 15.97
N ALA A 69 27.98 23.32 14.85
CA ALA A 69 27.67 23.97 13.59
C ALA A 69 26.17 23.76 13.34
N ARG A 70 25.41 24.86 13.25
CA ARG A 70 23.95 24.77 13.12
C ARG A 70 23.65 23.98 11.84
N ALA A 71 23.12 22.77 12.01
CA ALA A 71 22.57 22.00 10.91
C ALA A 71 21.64 22.90 10.11
N ILE A 72 21.83 22.91 8.80
CA ILE A 72 21.19 23.90 7.95
C ILE A 72 19.72 23.54 7.78
N SER A 73 18.86 24.45 8.21
CA SER A 73 17.42 24.31 8.09
C SER A 73 17.05 24.23 6.61
N PHE A 74 16.36 23.16 6.23
CA PHE A 74 16.00 22.86 4.84
C PHE A 74 15.06 23.92 4.26
N GLU A 75 14.29 24.58 5.13
CA GLU A 75 13.41 25.72 4.84
C GLU A 75 14.15 26.95 4.27
N GLN A 76 15.49 27.00 4.37
CA GLN A 76 16.32 28.05 3.76
C GLN A 76 16.47 27.91 2.24
N ASN A 77 16.13 26.74 1.67
CA ASN A 77 16.19 26.48 0.25
C ASN A 77 14.96 27.08 -0.44
N SER A 78 15.12 27.85 -1.52
CA SER A 78 13.96 28.45 -2.18
C SER A 78 13.19 27.40 -2.98
N PRO A 79 11.85 27.28 -2.84
CA PRO A 79 11.05 26.41 -3.69
C PRO A 79 10.99 26.99 -5.11
N ILE A 80 11.41 26.24 -6.12
CA ILE A 80 11.54 26.70 -7.51
C ILE A 80 10.74 25.88 -8.53
N TRP A 81 10.25 26.52 -9.58
CA TRP A 81 9.58 25.90 -10.74
C TRP A 81 9.94 26.61 -12.05
N ALA A 82 9.56 26.05 -13.20
CA ALA A 82 9.72 26.72 -14.50
C ALA A 82 8.87 28.01 -14.62
N HIS A 83 7.70 28.05 -13.97
CA HIS A 83 6.74 29.17 -14.06
C HIS A 83 5.93 29.41 -12.78
N THR A 84 5.31 30.60 -12.72
CA THR A 84 4.41 31.06 -11.66
C THR A 84 2.92 30.91 -11.97
N VAL A 85 2.55 30.58 -13.21
CA VAL A 85 1.14 30.28 -13.57
C VAL A 85 0.69 28.95 -12.97
N THR A 86 -0.64 28.76 -12.89
CA THR A 86 -1.28 27.47 -12.55
C THR A 86 -0.74 26.37 -13.47
N PRO A 87 -0.29 25.23 -12.93
CA PRO A 87 0.23 24.13 -13.73
C PRO A 87 -0.89 23.34 -14.42
N ALA A 88 -0.52 22.54 -15.42
CA ALA A 88 -1.35 21.43 -15.90
C ALA A 88 -1.48 20.32 -14.83
N GLY A 89 -2.35 19.32 -15.10
CA GLY A 89 -2.48 18.14 -14.24
C GLY A 89 -1.24 17.24 -14.24
N HIS A 90 -0.46 17.28 -15.32
CA HIS A 90 0.82 16.60 -15.47
C HIS A 90 1.84 17.57 -16.10
N GLU A 91 2.97 17.81 -15.42
CA GLU A 91 4.10 18.60 -15.96
C GLU A 91 5.42 17.91 -15.61
N VAL A 92 6.41 17.98 -16.49
CA VAL A 92 7.79 17.55 -16.20
C VAL A 92 8.73 18.72 -16.45
N VAL A 93 9.53 19.09 -15.44
CA VAL A 93 10.52 20.17 -15.53
C VAL A 93 11.93 19.59 -15.35
N LEU A 94 12.83 19.95 -16.26
CA LEU A 94 14.25 19.62 -16.18
C LEU A 94 14.99 20.81 -15.55
N PHE A 95 15.66 20.58 -14.44
CA PHE A 95 16.44 21.57 -13.72
C PHE A 95 17.94 21.30 -13.86
N ARG A 96 18.72 22.36 -14.02
CA ARG A 96 20.19 22.31 -14.03
C ARG A 96 20.77 23.43 -13.18
N GLN A 97 21.77 23.09 -12.37
CA GLN A 97 22.55 24.03 -11.57
C GLN A 97 24.03 23.67 -11.65
N VAL A 98 24.80 24.62 -12.17
CA VAL A 98 26.26 24.54 -12.20
C VAL A 98 26.82 25.28 -10.99
N PHE A 99 27.75 24.68 -10.26
CA PHE A 99 28.43 25.29 -9.11
C PHE A 99 29.93 24.99 -9.13
N SER A 100 30.74 25.91 -8.59
CA SER A 100 32.20 25.81 -8.65
C SER A 100 32.82 25.71 -7.25
N LEU A 101 33.64 24.68 -7.03
CA LEU A 101 34.36 24.43 -5.79
C LEU A 101 35.80 24.93 -5.90
N GLY A 102 36.15 25.95 -5.12
CA GLY A 102 37.53 26.46 -5.04
C GLY A 102 38.50 25.56 -4.26
N GLN A 103 37.97 24.60 -3.49
CA GLN A 103 38.70 23.61 -2.69
C GLN A 103 37.87 22.31 -2.62
N ARG A 104 38.48 21.17 -2.23
CA ARG A 104 37.76 19.90 -2.06
C ARG A 104 36.66 20.04 -1.02
N LEU A 105 35.47 19.55 -1.35
CA LEU A 105 34.37 19.36 -0.41
C LEU A 105 34.40 17.91 0.10
N GLU A 106 34.76 17.71 1.37
CA GLU A 106 34.77 16.41 2.03
C GLU A 106 33.39 16.11 2.65
N GLN A 107 32.98 14.84 2.71
CA GLN A 107 31.68 14.44 3.26
C GLN A 107 30.50 15.18 2.60
N ALA A 108 30.56 15.31 1.27
CA ALA A 108 29.57 16.02 0.49
C ALA A 108 28.24 15.24 0.46
N SER A 109 27.12 15.95 0.61
CA SER A 109 25.76 15.39 0.57
C SER A 109 24.81 16.29 -0.20
N LEU A 110 23.91 15.69 -0.99
CA LEU A 110 22.72 16.34 -1.55
C LEU A 110 21.56 16.12 -0.59
N TYR A 111 20.83 17.17 -0.25
CA TYR A 111 19.52 17.09 0.39
C TYR A 111 18.46 17.64 -0.54
N ILE A 112 17.35 16.92 -0.75
CA ILE A 112 16.39 17.22 -1.82
C ILE A 112 14.96 16.82 -1.47
N PHE A 113 14.00 17.65 -1.90
CA PHE A 113 12.57 17.38 -1.88
C PHE A 113 11.92 17.97 -3.14
N ALA A 114 10.91 17.29 -3.68
CA ALA A 114 10.07 17.87 -4.71
C ALA A 114 8.59 17.47 -4.54
N ASP A 115 7.70 18.38 -4.92
CA ASP A 115 6.27 18.11 -5.10
C ASP A 115 6.03 18.04 -6.63
N THR A 116 5.73 16.89 -7.24
CA THR A 116 5.32 15.61 -6.64
C THR A 116 6.43 14.56 -6.54
N ARG A 117 7.27 14.37 -7.57
CA ARG A 117 8.34 13.36 -7.64
C ARG A 117 9.56 13.88 -8.42
N TYR A 118 10.76 13.36 -8.15
CA TYR A 118 11.99 13.72 -8.84
C TYR A 118 12.91 12.54 -9.15
N GLU A 119 13.81 12.75 -10.11
CA GLU A 119 15.05 11.98 -10.36
C GLU A 119 16.24 12.95 -10.28
N ALA A 120 17.38 12.54 -9.71
CA ALA A 120 18.56 13.41 -9.52
C ALA A 120 19.87 12.78 -10.03
N TRP A 121 20.73 13.63 -10.61
CA TRP A 121 22.07 13.28 -11.08
C TRP A 121 23.11 14.31 -10.62
N LEU A 122 24.32 13.86 -10.31
CA LEU A 122 25.50 14.72 -10.16
C LEU A 122 26.53 14.36 -11.25
N ASP A 123 26.97 15.34 -12.03
CA ASP A 123 27.93 15.18 -13.13
C ASP A 123 27.56 14.06 -14.12
N GLY A 124 26.25 13.86 -14.35
CA GLY A 124 25.70 12.79 -15.19
C GLY A 124 25.51 11.43 -14.49
N ILE A 125 26.02 11.25 -13.27
CA ILE A 125 25.86 10.03 -12.46
C ILE A 125 24.52 10.10 -11.71
N TRP A 126 23.64 9.10 -11.91
CA TRP A 126 22.35 8.99 -11.24
C TRP A 126 22.54 8.76 -9.73
N LEU A 127 21.78 9.49 -8.92
CA LEU A 127 21.82 9.43 -7.46
C LEU A 127 20.63 8.68 -6.87
N GLY A 128 19.43 8.88 -7.45
CA GLY A 128 18.20 8.27 -6.97
C GLY A 128 16.92 8.99 -7.39
N ARG A 129 15.79 8.42 -6.93
CA ARG A 129 14.41 8.87 -7.13
C ARG A 129 13.75 9.18 -5.79
N GLY A 130 12.83 10.14 -5.76
CA GLY A 130 12.05 10.46 -4.56
C GLY A 130 10.97 11.52 -4.78
N PRO A 131 10.45 12.17 -3.72
CA PRO A 131 10.52 11.68 -2.34
C PRO A 131 9.61 10.47 -2.14
N ALA A 132 9.69 9.86 -0.95
CA ALA A 132 8.65 8.96 -0.45
C ALA A 132 7.30 9.70 -0.30
N ARG A 133 6.22 8.95 -0.07
CA ARG A 133 4.91 9.51 0.28
C ARG A 133 4.98 10.44 1.47
N PHE A 134 4.21 11.53 1.40
CA PHE A 134 4.25 12.66 2.34
C PHE A 134 2.85 13.18 2.68
N SER A 135 2.67 13.68 3.90
CA SER A 135 1.47 14.40 4.34
C SER A 135 1.60 15.90 4.06
N ARG A 136 0.51 16.64 4.18
CA ARG A 136 0.44 18.10 4.02
C ARG A 136 1.15 18.84 5.16
N LEU A 137 1.32 18.20 6.30
CA LEU A 137 1.93 18.77 7.51
C LEU A 137 3.43 18.48 7.55
N THR A 138 3.82 17.24 7.22
CA THR A 138 5.18 16.72 7.39
C THR A 138 5.72 16.26 6.03
N ARG A 139 6.68 17.02 5.51
CA ARG A 139 7.41 16.71 4.27
C ARG A 139 8.77 16.12 4.63
N GLU A 140 9.14 15.02 3.98
CA GLU A 140 10.43 14.38 4.19
C GLU A 140 11.35 14.57 3.00
N TYR A 141 12.50 15.19 3.24
CA TYR A 141 13.56 15.33 2.25
C TYR A 141 14.52 14.14 2.29
N ASP A 142 14.92 13.68 1.11
CA ASP A 142 15.92 12.64 0.95
C ASP A 142 17.34 13.21 1.15
N SER A 143 18.30 12.33 1.43
CA SER A 143 19.72 12.68 1.55
C SER A 143 20.56 11.64 0.82
N TYR A 144 21.42 12.09 -0.09
CA TYR A 144 22.35 11.26 -0.86
C TYR A 144 23.79 11.64 -0.55
N SER A 145 24.62 10.66 -0.16
CA SER A 145 26.05 10.90 0.01
C SER A 145 26.75 10.99 -1.35
N LEU A 146 27.52 12.06 -1.55
CA LEU A 146 28.31 12.35 -2.74
C LEU A 146 29.81 12.10 -2.50
N GLY A 147 30.18 11.53 -1.34
CA GLY A 147 31.55 11.20 -0.98
C GLY A 147 32.44 12.43 -0.76
N SER A 148 33.31 12.74 -1.72
CA SER A 148 34.09 13.98 -1.71
C SER A 148 34.24 14.55 -3.12
N LEU A 149 33.87 15.81 -3.30
CA LEU A 149 33.93 16.51 -4.58
C LEU A 149 35.26 17.27 -4.69
N PRO A 150 36.03 17.12 -5.80
CA PRO A 150 37.28 17.84 -6.01
C PRO A 150 37.06 19.37 -6.16
N PRO A 151 38.13 20.18 -6.16
CA PRO A 151 38.05 21.53 -6.69
C PRO A 151 37.77 21.45 -8.20
N GLY A 152 36.81 22.24 -8.70
CA GLY A 152 36.34 22.15 -10.08
C GLY A 152 34.96 22.76 -10.29
N GLU A 153 34.39 22.53 -11.46
CA GLU A 153 32.98 22.79 -11.77
C GLU A 153 32.18 21.49 -11.66
N HIS A 154 30.99 21.57 -11.09
CA HIS A 154 30.07 20.45 -10.88
C HIS A 154 28.66 20.81 -11.33
N LEU A 155 27.93 19.82 -11.86
CA LEU A 155 26.56 19.94 -12.33
C LEU A 155 25.63 19.09 -11.46
N LEU A 156 24.67 19.73 -10.81
CA LEU A 156 23.49 19.08 -10.27
C LEU A 156 22.35 19.20 -11.29
N ALA A 157 21.87 18.05 -11.77
CA ALA A 157 20.72 17.96 -12.68
C ALA A 157 19.57 17.22 -11.98
N VAL A 158 18.34 17.74 -12.12
CA VAL A 158 17.15 17.16 -11.46
C VAL A 158 15.97 17.21 -12.42
N LEU A 159 15.33 16.07 -12.66
CA LEU A 159 14.03 16.01 -13.33
C LEU A 159 12.96 16.03 -12.25
N VAL A 160 11.91 16.84 -12.37
CA VAL A 160 10.77 16.84 -11.45
C VAL A 160 9.47 16.66 -12.21
N GLN A 161 8.70 15.66 -11.80
CA GLN A 161 7.33 15.41 -12.24
C GLN A 161 6.34 16.02 -11.23
N TRP A 162 5.47 16.88 -11.74
CA TRP A 162 4.22 17.25 -11.10
C TRP A 162 3.14 16.27 -11.58
N ALA A 163 2.68 15.41 -10.68
CA ALA A 163 1.69 14.36 -10.94
C ALA A 163 0.95 14.02 -9.63
N PRO A 164 0.19 14.97 -9.07
CA PRO A 164 -0.54 14.78 -7.82
C PRO A 164 -1.55 13.63 -7.95
N ASN A 165 -1.58 12.75 -6.94
CA ASN A 165 -2.45 11.57 -6.91
C ASN A 165 -3.07 11.39 -5.52
N TYR A 166 -4.22 10.72 -5.46
CA TYR A 166 -5.06 10.67 -4.25
C TYR A 166 -4.56 9.74 -3.15
N ARG A 167 -3.43 9.04 -3.31
CA ARG A 167 -2.97 8.01 -2.35
C ARG A 167 -1.56 8.22 -1.78
N ARG A 168 -0.57 8.62 -2.59
CA ARG A 168 0.85 8.70 -2.18
C ARG A 168 1.39 10.13 -1.98
N SER A 169 0.52 11.15 -2.01
CA SER A 169 0.96 12.55 -1.91
C SER A 169 -0.19 13.49 -1.56
N GLU A 170 -0.12 14.18 -0.41
CA GLU A 170 -0.91 15.39 -0.19
C GLU A 170 -0.21 16.60 -0.86
N SER A 171 -0.14 16.59 -2.18
CA SER A 171 0.46 17.63 -3.01
C SER A 171 -0.25 18.98 -2.88
N THR A 172 0.48 20.09 -3.04
CA THR A 172 -0.09 21.44 -2.88
C THR A 172 0.20 22.39 -4.04
N THR A 173 1.41 22.36 -4.58
CA THR A 173 1.84 23.14 -5.75
C THR A 173 3.18 22.55 -6.22
N PRO A 174 3.56 22.61 -7.51
CA PRO A 174 4.83 22.04 -7.94
C PRO A 174 6.03 22.90 -7.54
N TYR A 175 7.05 22.27 -6.98
CA TYR A 175 8.35 22.88 -6.70
C TYR A 175 9.45 21.84 -6.46
N LEU A 176 10.69 22.28 -6.67
CA LEU A 176 11.91 21.66 -6.19
C LEU A 176 12.48 22.48 -5.01
N GLN A 177 12.95 21.82 -3.96
CA GLN A 177 13.88 22.39 -2.97
C GLN A 177 15.09 21.47 -2.84
N ALA A 178 16.30 22.01 -2.92
CA ALA A 178 17.53 21.23 -2.82
C ALA A 178 18.72 22.05 -2.30
N HIS A 179 19.72 21.39 -1.72
CA HIS A 179 21.05 21.97 -1.51
C HIS A 179 22.14 20.90 -1.46
N VAL A 180 23.38 21.31 -1.79
CA VAL A 180 24.58 20.48 -1.62
C VAL A 180 25.47 21.13 -0.57
N GLU A 181 25.86 20.36 0.43
CA GLU A 181 26.75 20.79 1.52
C GLU A 181 27.79 19.74 1.88
N GLY A 182 28.76 20.11 2.71
CA GLY A 182 29.83 19.25 3.19
C GLY A 182 30.85 20.04 4.02
N LEU A 183 32.09 19.57 4.06
CA LEU A 183 33.19 20.16 4.82
C LEU A 183 34.31 20.71 3.92
N VAL A 184 34.72 21.95 4.15
CA VAL A 184 35.93 22.56 3.58
C VAL A 184 36.84 22.96 4.75
N ASN A 185 38.06 22.40 4.81
CA ASN A 185 38.98 22.54 5.95
C ASN A 185 38.35 22.21 7.32
N ARG A 186 37.46 21.20 7.37
CA ARG A 186 36.65 20.81 8.55
C ARG A 186 35.62 21.85 9.01
N HIS A 187 35.37 22.90 8.24
CA HIS A 187 34.26 23.83 8.45
C HIS A 187 33.11 23.49 7.50
N HIS A 188 31.88 23.61 7.99
CA HIS A 188 30.67 23.38 7.20
C HIS A 188 30.55 24.40 6.07
N TYR A 189 30.20 23.93 4.87
CA TYR A 189 30.11 24.72 3.64
C TYR A 189 28.97 24.24 2.75
N VAL A 190 28.16 25.19 2.25
CA VAL A 190 27.13 24.94 1.24
C VAL A 190 27.67 25.32 -0.13
N ALA A 191 27.69 24.37 -1.06
CA ALA A 191 28.16 24.57 -2.42
C ALA A 191 27.09 25.17 -3.33
N THR A 192 25.83 24.80 -3.14
CA THR A 192 24.67 25.36 -3.88
C THR A 192 23.36 25.14 -3.12
N ARG A 193 22.34 25.96 -3.41
CA ARG A 193 20.94 25.83 -2.95
C ARG A 193 19.98 26.12 -4.09
N SER A 194 18.77 25.58 -4.05
CA SER A 194 17.69 25.94 -4.96
C SER A 194 17.34 27.44 -4.84
N GLY A 195 17.35 28.13 -5.98
CA GLY A 195 17.29 29.59 -6.08
C GLY A 195 16.97 30.08 -7.49
N PRO A 196 16.82 31.41 -7.69
CA PRO A 196 16.46 32.02 -8.98
C PRO A 196 17.59 31.97 -10.04
N ASP A 197 18.78 31.53 -9.63
CA ASP A 197 19.98 31.29 -10.44
C ASP A 197 19.97 29.94 -11.17
N TRP A 198 19.17 28.98 -10.71
CA TRP A 198 18.98 27.69 -11.37
C TRP A 198 18.33 27.84 -12.74
N LYS A 199 18.65 26.95 -13.68
CA LYS A 199 17.94 26.82 -14.97
C LYS A 199 16.82 25.80 -14.83
N ALA A 200 15.67 26.06 -15.46
CA ALA A 200 14.48 25.20 -15.38
C ALA A 200 13.68 25.21 -16.69
N MET A 201 13.75 24.12 -17.46
CA MET A 201 13.01 23.93 -18.71
C MET A 201 11.77 23.06 -18.46
N LEU A 202 10.57 23.61 -18.69
CA LEU A 202 9.36 22.80 -18.83
C LEU A 202 9.49 21.93 -20.08
N SER A 203 9.48 20.61 -19.91
CA SER A 203 9.67 19.65 -21.00
C SER A 203 8.36 19.45 -21.77
N PRO A 204 8.32 19.73 -23.08
CA PRO A 204 7.17 19.40 -23.92
C PRO A 204 7.13 17.91 -24.31
N ALA A 205 8.09 17.10 -23.86
CA ALA A 205 8.26 15.72 -24.29
C ALA A 205 7.22 14.76 -23.70
N TRP A 206 6.74 14.99 -22.47
CA TRP A 206 5.66 14.22 -21.85
C TRP A 206 4.30 14.86 -22.17
N GLN A 207 3.35 14.08 -22.66
CA GLN A 207 1.99 14.59 -22.91
C GLN A 207 1.26 14.91 -21.61
N HIS A 208 0.93 16.18 -21.39
CA HIS A 208 0.19 16.65 -20.21
C HIS A 208 -1.29 16.20 -20.16
N GLN A 209 -1.78 15.56 -21.24
CA GLN A 209 -3.13 15.01 -21.40
C GLN A 209 -3.12 13.48 -21.56
N SER A 210 -2.02 12.81 -21.19
CA SER A 210 -1.98 11.34 -21.19
C SER A 210 -3.05 10.76 -20.26
N ALA A 211 -3.56 9.58 -20.63
CA ALA A 211 -4.50 8.84 -19.80
C ALA A 211 -3.95 8.62 -18.38
N LEU A 212 -4.83 8.63 -17.38
CA LEU A 212 -4.45 8.22 -16.03
C LEU A 212 -4.21 6.71 -15.98
N VAL A 213 -3.30 6.25 -15.10
CA VAL A 213 -3.17 4.82 -14.78
C VAL A 213 -4.44 4.28 -14.15
N HIS A 214 -5.08 5.09 -13.29
CA HIS A 214 -6.40 4.84 -12.72
C HIS A 214 -7.28 6.08 -12.90
N SER A 215 -8.48 5.94 -13.46
CA SER A 215 -9.36 7.07 -13.82
C SER A 215 -9.73 7.99 -12.65
N TRP A 216 -9.91 7.43 -11.44
CA TRP A 216 -10.10 8.17 -10.19
C TRP A 216 -8.82 8.87 -9.65
N GLY A 217 -7.69 8.86 -10.37
CA GLY A 217 -6.45 9.56 -9.98
C GLY A 217 -5.69 8.96 -8.80
N LEU A 218 -5.91 7.67 -8.49
CA LEU A 218 -5.26 6.98 -7.36
C LEU A 218 -3.73 6.86 -7.58
N VAL A 219 -3.35 6.55 -8.81
CA VAL A 219 -1.98 6.48 -9.33
C VAL A 219 -1.79 7.62 -10.34
N GLY A 220 -0.53 7.91 -10.72
CA GLY A 220 -0.19 8.99 -11.66
C GLY A 220 -0.70 8.79 -13.10
N PRO A 221 -0.36 9.71 -14.00
CA PRO A 221 -0.62 9.57 -15.43
C PRO A 221 0.23 8.45 -16.04
N THR A 222 -0.23 7.86 -17.14
CA THR A 222 0.69 7.09 -18.01
C THR A 222 1.63 8.04 -18.74
N GLU A 223 2.75 7.51 -19.17
CA GLU A 223 3.84 8.27 -19.74
C GLU A 223 3.85 8.10 -21.25
N LEU A 224 3.43 9.16 -21.94
CA LEU A 224 3.51 9.27 -23.39
C LEU A 224 4.64 10.26 -23.69
N LEU A 225 5.81 9.73 -24.04
CA LEU A 225 7.08 10.46 -24.14
C LEU A 225 7.56 10.54 -25.59
N ASP A 226 7.65 11.75 -26.14
CA ASP A 226 8.27 12.01 -27.43
C ASP A 226 9.76 12.33 -27.28
N LEU A 227 10.64 11.34 -27.55
CA LEU A 227 12.09 11.50 -27.37
C LEU A 227 12.69 12.54 -28.33
N ARG A 228 12.01 12.84 -29.45
CA ARG A 228 12.39 13.91 -30.39
C ARG A 228 12.28 15.30 -29.77
N ALA A 229 11.48 15.43 -28.70
CA ALA A 229 11.27 16.65 -27.94
C ALA A 229 12.04 16.68 -26.59
N LEU A 230 12.69 15.58 -26.21
CA LEU A 230 13.54 15.48 -25.01
C LEU A 230 15.02 15.64 -25.39
N PRO A 231 15.71 16.74 -25.02
CA PRO A 231 17.12 16.92 -25.35
C PRO A 231 17.98 15.75 -24.86
N ALA A 232 18.80 15.21 -25.75
CA ALA A 232 19.76 14.16 -25.41
C ALA A 232 20.76 14.66 -24.36
N ASP A 233 21.15 13.77 -23.45
CA ASP A 233 22.22 13.97 -22.45
C ASP A 233 22.10 15.25 -21.61
N TRP A 234 20.89 15.77 -21.42
CA TRP A 234 20.64 17.02 -20.69
C TRP A 234 21.10 16.97 -19.21
N MET A 235 21.29 15.79 -18.63
CA MET A 235 21.82 15.60 -17.28
C MET A 235 23.37 15.62 -17.22
N ALA A 236 24.07 15.63 -18.35
CA ALA A 236 25.52 15.52 -18.43
C ALA A 236 26.24 16.89 -18.37
N PRO A 237 27.49 16.92 -17.88
CA PRO A 237 28.39 18.05 -18.04
C PRO A 237 28.62 18.39 -19.53
N GLY A 238 28.85 19.66 -19.84
CA GLY A 238 29.11 20.12 -21.21
C GLY A 238 27.87 20.29 -22.12
N PHE A 239 26.69 19.83 -21.72
CA PHE A 239 25.44 20.10 -22.44
C PHE A 239 25.12 21.62 -22.47
N GLU A 240 24.79 22.15 -23.65
CA GLU A 240 24.59 23.59 -23.88
C GLU A 240 23.20 24.11 -23.45
N ASP A 241 23.02 24.29 -22.13
CA ASP A 241 21.82 24.89 -21.53
C ASP A 241 21.73 26.44 -21.65
N GLN A 242 22.46 27.07 -22.58
CA GLN A 242 22.57 28.52 -22.70
C GLN A 242 21.22 29.22 -22.94
N ASN A 243 20.32 28.57 -23.66
CA ASN A 243 18.98 29.08 -23.99
C ASN A 243 17.90 28.69 -22.97
N TRP A 244 18.23 27.92 -21.92
CA TRP A 244 17.23 27.53 -20.91
C TRP A 244 16.85 28.74 -20.04
N PRO A 245 15.55 28.95 -19.75
CA PRO A 245 15.15 30.02 -18.85
C PRO A 245 15.58 29.71 -17.42
N TYR A 246 15.96 30.76 -16.69
CA TYR A 246 16.12 30.69 -15.23
C TYR A 246 14.81 30.29 -14.56
N ALA A 247 14.90 29.62 -13.42
CA ALA A 247 13.78 29.20 -12.61
C ALA A 247 12.99 30.38 -12.01
N ARG A 248 11.83 30.07 -11.44
CA ARG A 248 10.97 31.00 -10.71
C ARG A 248 10.77 30.50 -9.30
N VAL A 249 11.19 31.30 -8.32
CA VAL A 249 10.88 31.05 -6.91
C VAL A 249 9.37 31.14 -6.73
N LYS A 250 8.75 30.07 -6.23
CA LYS A 250 7.35 30.06 -5.79
C LYS A 250 7.27 30.82 -4.47
N THR A 251 6.31 31.73 -4.32
CA THR A 251 5.98 32.27 -2.99
C THR A 251 5.25 31.19 -2.21
N SER A 252 5.70 30.88 -0.99
CA SER A 252 5.11 29.88 -0.07
C SER A 252 3.78 30.34 0.56
N THR A 253 2.85 30.82 -0.27
CA THR A 253 1.54 31.31 0.15
C THR A 253 0.57 30.15 0.37
N LEU A 254 0.61 29.55 1.56
CA LEU A 254 -0.59 28.98 2.19
C LEU A 254 -1.61 30.12 2.37
N ARG A 255 -2.43 30.35 1.35
CA ARG A 255 -3.50 31.36 1.41
C ARG A 255 -4.60 30.89 2.34
N VAL A 256 -4.88 31.68 3.38
CA VAL A 256 -6.14 31.61 4.10
C VAL A 256 -7.21 32.24 3.20
N ASP A 257 -8.08 31.43 2.62
CA ASP A 257 -9.25 31.91 1.89
C ASP A 257 -10.49 31.91 2.81
N ILE A 258 -11.24 33.01 2.78
CA ILE A 258 -12.43 33.24 3.62
C ILE A 258 -13.63 33.50 2.71
N SER A 259 -13.88 32.58 1.79
CA SER A 259 -15.06 32.62 0.91
C SER A 259 -16.33 32.20 1.67
N ARG A 260 -17.37 33.04 1.61
CA ARG A 260 -18.65 32.80 2.32
C ARG A 260 -19.48 31.74 1.59
N ARG A 261 -19.97 30.72 2.31
CA ARG A 261 -20.98 29.78 1.78
C ARG A 261 -22.24 30.52 1.32
N ALA A 262 -22.64 30.32 0.07
CA ALA A 262 -24.01 30.55 -0.37
C ALA A 262 -24.91 29.37 0.02
N ILE A 263 -26.17 29.63 0.34
CA ILE A 263 -27.15 28.58 0.70
C ILE A 263 -28.08 28.34 -0.49
N ARG A 264 -28.17 27.09 -0.93
CA ARG A 264 -29.31 26.43 -1.62
C ARG A 264 -29.20 24.94 -1.23
N ALA A 265 -30.19 24.27 -0.65
CA ALA A 265 -31.63 24.13 -0.93
C ALA A 265 -31.86 22.71 -1.47
N ILE A 266 -32.60 21.90 -0.71
CA ILE A 266 -32.84 20.47 -0.97
C ILE A 266 -34.11 20.33 -1.81
N ASP A 267 -34.08 19.45 -2.82
CA ASP A 267 -35.28 19.02 -3.56
C ASP A 267 -35.63 17.57 -3.16
N PRO A 268 -36.79 17.30 -2.53
CA PRO A 268 -37.11 16.00 -1.96
C PRO A 268 -37.96 15.12 -2.88
N GLY A 269 -37.35 14.35 -3.80
CA GLY A 269 -38.09 13.26 -4.44
C GLY A 269 -37.50 12.54 -5.66
N THR A 270 -36.58 11.60 -5.45
CA THR A 270 -36.41 10.41 -6.33
C THR A 270 -35.79 9.26 -5.52
N GLY A 271 -36.57 8.20 -5.29
CA GLY A 271 -36.18 7.07 -4.44
C GLY A 271 -35.66 5.88 -5.24
N PHE A 272 -34.50 6.02 -5.88
CA PHE A 272 -33.63 4.94 -6.36
C PHE A 272 -32.20 5.48 -6.44
N VAL A 273 -31.20 4.66 -6.10
CA VAL A 273 -29.78 4.98 -6.26
C VAL A 273 -29.21 3.97 -7.24
N GLU A 274 -28.86 4.44 -8.44
CA GLU A 274 -27.91 3.74 -9.30
C GLU A 274 -26.48 4.06 -8.82
N GLU A 275 -25.49 3.28 -9.26
CA GLU A 275 -24.08 3.57 -9.00
C GLU A 275 -23.63 4.79 -9.83
N GLU A 276 -23.98 5.99 -9.37
CA GLU A 276 -23.39 7.23 -9.89
C GLU A 276 -21.90 7.23 -9.57
N LEU A 277 -21.09 7.06 -10.63
CA LEU A 277 -19.66 7.29 -10.63
C LEU A 277 -19.38 8.66 -9.99
N PHE A 278 -18.54 8.69 -8.97
CA PHE A 278 -18.07 9.93 -8.37
C PHE A 278 -17.27 10.74 -9.40
N GLU A 279 -17.93 11.68 -10.08
CA GLU A 279 -17.30 12.84 -10.70
C GLU A 279 -16.34 13.47 -9.66
N PRO A 280 -15.08 13.76 -10.00
CA PRO A 280 -14.07 14.19 -9.04
C PRO A 280 -14.43 15.58 -8.47
N ALA A 281 -15.08 15.58 -7.30
CA ALA A 281 -15.62 16.77 -6.66
C ALA A 281 -14.49 17.80 -6.41
N ALA A 282 -14.58 18.94 -7.07
CA ALA A 282 -13.52 19.93 -7.13
C ALA A 282 -13.04 20.39 -5.74
N SER A 283 -11.85 19.91 -5.36
CA SER A 283 -11.02 20.35 -4.22
C SER A 283 -11.79 20.73 -2.94
N ALA A 284 -11.99 19.77 -2.03
CA ALA A 284 -12.41 20.06 -0.67
C ALA A 284 -11.39 21.01 0.01
N SER A 285 -11.77 22.26 0.23
CA SER A 285 -10.86 23.33 0.66
C SER A 285 -10.53 23.25 2.16
N PHE A 286 -9.65 22.32 2.55
CA PHE A 286 -9.19 22.18 3.93
C PHE A 286 -8.28 23.36 4.35
N THR A 287 -8.84 24.30 5.11
CA THR A 287 -8.10 25.40 5.75
C THR A 287 -7.50 24.96 7.10
N ASN A 288 -6.59 23.98 7.08
CA ASN A 288 -5.64 23.83 8.18
C ASN A 288 -4.49 24.82 7.95
N THR A 289 -4.20 25.66 8.94
CA THR A 289 -3.25 26.78 8.84
C THR A 289 -1.89 26.49 9.48
N ALA A 290 -1.61 25.22 9.79
CA ALA A 290 -0.30 24.77 10.22
C ALA A 290 0.77 25.05 9.13
N ALA A 291 1.99 25.37 9.57
CA ALA A 291 3.13 25.46 8.68
C ALA A 291 3.62 24.07 8.28
N VAL A 292 4.14 23.93 7.06
CA VAL A 292 4.79 22.70 6.61
C VAL A 292 6.10 22.52 7.37
N THR A 293 6.30 21.35 7.97
CA THR A 293 7.55 20.96 8.65
C THR A 293 8.37 20.08 7.72
N TYR A 294 9.68 20.35 7.64
CA TYR A 294 10.63 19.52 6.89
C TYR A 294 11.51 18.70 7.83
N GLN A 295 11.59 17.40 7.60
CA GLN A 295 12.48 16.51 8.33
C GLN A 295 13.26 15.57 7.38
N PRO A 296 14.40 14.99 7.80
CA PRO A 296 15.04 13.93 7.02
C PRO A 296 14.10 12.75 6.84
N ARG A 297 14.19 12.08 5.68
CA ARG A 297 13.51 10.81 5.39
C ARG A 297 13.66 9.83 6.56
N SER A 298 12.55 9.36 7.15
CA SER A 298 12.55 8.49 8.34
C SER A 298 12.67 6.99 8.03
N ILE A 299 12.76 6.65 6.75
CA ILE A 299 12.95 5.30 6.21
C ILE A 299 14.07 5.32 5.16
N PRO A 300 14.77 4.20 4.88
CA PRO A 300 15.76 4.15 3.80
C PRO A 300 15.13 4.41 2.40
N PRO A 301 15.96 4.72 1.38
CA PRO A 301 15.57 4.61 -0.04
C PRO A 301 15.11 3.19 -0.40
N LEU A 302 14.35 3.05 -1.48
CA LEU A 302 13.92 1.73 -1.97
C LEU A 302 15.11 0.95 -2.54
N GLU A 303 15.10 -0.37 -2.33
CA GLU A 303 16.00 -1.30 -3.00
C GLU A 303 15.55 -1.51 -4.44
N ARG A 304 16.50 -1.56 -5.38
CA ARG A 304 16.28 -2.01 -6.77
C ARG A 304 16.81 -3.43 -6.92
N VAL A 305 15.91 -4.41 -7.02
CA VAL A 305 16.28 -5.83 -7.17
C VAL A 305 15.99 -6.31 -8.59
N GLU A 306 17.05 -6.71 -9.30
CA GLU A 306 16.91 -7.22 -10.66
C GLU A 306 16.13 -8.54 -10.69
N ARG A 307 15.13 -8.63 -11.57
CA ARG A 307 14.24 -9.77 -11.73
C ARG A 307 14.59 -10.53 -12.98
N SER A 308 14.76 -11.84 -12.86
CA SER A 308 14.85 -12.73 -14.02
C SER A 308 13.56 -12.62 -14.84
N VAL A 309 13.71 -12.39 -16.15
CA VAL A 309 12.60 -12.36 -17.11
C VAL A 309 12.58 -13.65 -17.91
N THR A 310 11.39 -14.16 -18.21
CA THR A 310 11.19 -15.27 -19.16
C THR A 310 10.31 -14.80 -20.31
N VAL A 311 10.54 -15.31 -21.51
CA VAL A 311 9.69 -14.99 -22.68
C VAL A 311 8.50 -15.95 -22.69
N ALA A 312 7.30 -15.39 -22.56
CA ALA A 312 6.06 -16.16 -22.57
C ALA A 312 5.48 -16.32 -23.99
N ASP A 313 5.54 -15.26 -24.80
CA ASP A 313 5.08 -15.26 -26.20
C ASP A 313 5.74 -14.12 -27.00
N ALA A 314 5.78 -14.25 -28.33
CA ALA A 314 6.21 -13.19 -29.25
C ALA A 314 5.59 -13.40 -30.65
N GLY A 315 5.38 -12.32 -31.41
CA GLY A 315 4.82 -12.42 -32.76
C GLY A 315 4.32 -11.12 -33.36
N LEU A 316 3.36 -11.21 -34.28
CA LEU A 316 2.83 -10.05 -35.01
C LEU A 316 1.52 -9.51 -34.42
N LEU A 317 1.32 -8.20 -34.51
CA LEU A 317 0.09 -7.53 -34.12
C LEU A 317 -0.77 -7.23 -35.35
N SER A 318 -1.97 -7.81 -35.42
CA SER A 318 -2.97 -7.57 -36.47
C SER A 318 -2.40 -7.51 -37.92
N PRO A 319 -1.54 -8.45 -38.38
CA PRO A 319 -0.78 -8.30 -39.63
C PRO A 319 -1.64 -8.12 -40.90
N ALA A 320 -2.90 -8.59 -40.87
CA ALA A 320 -3.88 -8.39 -41.93
C ALA A 320 -4.61 -7.02 -41.91
N ARG A 321 -4.27 -6.12 -40.97
CA ARG A 321 -4.91 -4.80 -40.78
C ARG A 321 -3.90 -3.66 -40.66
N TYR A 322 -4.26 -2.47 -41.14
CA TYR A 322 -3.67 -1.23 -40.66
C TYR A 322 -4.36 -0.87 -39.35
N LEU A 323 -3.61 -0.49 -38.31
CA LEU A 323 -4.16 0.28 -37.19
C LEU A 323 -4.02 1.77 -37.51
N ALA A 324 -4.89 2.57 -36.92
CA ALA A 324 -4.95 4.01 -37.10
C ALA A 324 -5.54 4.68 -35.85
N GLU A 325 -5.22 5.95 -35.64
CA GLU A 325 -5.60 6.68 -34.43
C GLU A 325 -5.97 8.13 -34.76
N MET A 326 -7.19 8.51 -34.41
CA MET A 326 -7.72 9.86 -34.66
C MET A 326 -7.58 10.73 -33.43
N PHE A 327 -7.10 11.96 -33.65
CA PHE A 327 -7.00 13.00 -32.65
C PHE A 327 -8.12 14.02 -32.86
N PRO A 328 -8.75 14.55 -31.79
CA PRO A 328 -9.55 15.76 -31.91
C PRO A 328 -8.66 16.92 -32.39
N PRO A 329 -9.21 17.84 -33.19
CA PRO A 329 -9.86 18.94 -32.52
C PRO A 329 -11.33 19.15 -32.95
N VAL A 330 -12.20 19.24 -31.95
CA VAL A 330 -13.50 19.93 -31.94
C VAL A 330 -14.35 19.80 -33.23
N SER A 331 -15.24 18.80 -33.24
CA SER A 331 -16.34 18.62 -34.19
C SER A 331 -15.95 18.52 -35.68
N ALA A 332 -15.33 17.39 -36.06
CA ALA A 332 -15.20 16.98 -37.46
C ALA A 332 -15.63 15.51 -37.65
N THR A 333 -16.42 15.24 -38.68
CA THR A 333 -16.55 13.90 -39.26
C THR A 333 -15.27 13.56 -40.01
N PHE A 334 -14.51 12.58 -39.51
CA PHE A 334 -13.31 12.14 -40.22
C PHE A 334 -13.72 11.35 -41.47
N THR A 335 -12.96 11.51 -42.56
CA THR A 335 -13.24 10.88 -43.86
C THR A 335 -11.94 10.35 -44.45
N GLN A 336 -11.93 9.06 -44.78
CA GLN A 336 -10.81 8.35 -45.38
C GLN A 336 -11.20 7.84 -46.77
N ALA A 337 -10.41 8.21 -47.79
CA ALA A 337 -10.50 7.58 -49.10
C ALA A 337 -9.97 6.13 -49.01
N VAL A 338 -10.71 5.21 -49.63
CA VAL A 338 -10.38 3.77 -49.68
C VAL A 338 -10.33 3.36 -51.15
N LEU A 339 -9.17 2.94 -51.64
CA LEU A 339 -9.04 2.41 -53.00
C LEU A 339 -9.14 0.88 -52.93
N ALA A 340 -10.08 0.32 -53.69
CA ALA A 340 -10.46 -1.08 -53.60
C ALA A 340 -10.16 -1.86 -54.89
N ALA A 341 -9.49 -3.00 -54.73
CA ALA A 341 -9.48 -4.05 -55.74
C ALA A 341 -10.84 -4.77 -55.75
N GLY A 342 -11.32 -5.19 -56.93
CA GLY A 342 -12.64 -5.82 -57.07
C GLY A 342 -12.74 -7.12 -56.27
N GLY A 343 -13.75 -7.20 -55.38
CA GLY A 343 -13.93 -8.33 -54.48
C GLY A 343 -13.09 -8.27 -53.20
N ALA A 344 -12.49 -7.13 -52.87
CA ALA A 344 -11.92 -6.89 -51.54
C ALA A 344 -13.02 -6.76 -50.49
N THR A 345 -12.76 -7.22 -49.26
CA THR A 345 -13.67 -7.02 -48.11
C THR A 345 -13.09 -5.95 -47.21
N LEU A 346 -13.78 -4.81 -47.07
CA LEU A 346 -13.49 -3.85 -46.02
C LEU A 346 -14.02 -4.40 -44.70
N SER A 347 -13.12 -4.64 -43.74
CA SER A 347 -13.47 -4.89 -42.35
C SER A 347 -12.85 -3.80 -41.48
N VAL A 348 -13.71 -3.08 -40.76
CA VAL A 348 -13.33 -2.10 -39.75
C VAL A 348 -13.40 -2.77 -38.37
N GLU A 349 -12.49 -2.39 -37.47
CA GLU A 349 -12.56 -2.69 -36.04
C GLU A 349 -12.40 -1.40 -35.22
N ALA A 350 -13.14 -1.31 -34.12
CA ALA A 350 -13.08 -0.18 -33.18
C ALA A 350 -13.31 -0.68 -31.75
N LEU A 351 -12.85 0.10 -30.78
CA LEU A 351 -13.20 -0.11 -29.38
C LEU A 351 -14.54 0.55 -29.05
N SER A 352 -15.35 -0.12 -28.23
CA SER A 352 -16.47 0.50 -27.53
C SER A 352 -16.62 -0.12 -26.15
N ILE A 353 -16.53 0.73 -25.13
CA ILE A 353 -16.56 0.37 -23.71
C ILE A 353 -18.01 0.24 -23.23
N GLY A 354 -18.92 1.07 -23.75
CA GLY A 354 -20.34 1.14 -23.35
C GLY A 354 -21.27 0.13 -24.03
N GLY A 355 -20.74 -0.95 -24.61
CA GLY A 355 -21.51 -1.92 -25.42
C GLY A 355 -21.20 -1.79 -26.92
N THR A 356 -22.15 -2.15 -27.78
CA THR A 356 -21.97 -2.07 -29.25
C THR A 356 -21.81 -0.62 -29.71
N PRO A 357 -20.86 -0.29 -30.61
CA PRO A 357 -20.77 1.05 -31.18
C PRO A 357 -22.09 1.45 -31.86
N PRO A 358 -22.48 2.73 -31.77
CA PRO A 358 -23.58 3.26 -32.57
C PRO A 358 -23.45 2.93 -34.07
N ALA A 359 -24.59 2.74 -34.74
CA ALA A 359 -24.61 2.43 -36.18
C ALA A 359 -24.02 3.57 -37.04
N ASP A 360 -24.03 4.80 -36.51
CA ASP A 360 -23.46 6.02 -37.06
C ASP A 360 -22.00 6.28 -36.61
N THR A 361 -21.34 5.35 -35.92
CA THR A 361 -19.88 5.45 -35.67
C THR A 361 -19.08 5.42 -36.98
N ALA A 362 -19.51 4.64 -37.97
CA ALA A 362 -18.84 4.56 -39.28
C ALA A 362 -19.81 4.25 -40.42
N TRP A 363 -19.56 4.85 -41.59
CA TRP A 363 -20.27 4.58 -42.85
C TRP A 363 -19.28 4.32 -43.98
N LEU A 364 -19.72 3.56 -44.97
CA LEU A 364 -19.10 3.51 -46.29
C LEU A 364 -20.07 4.09 -47.32
N ASP A 365 -19.64 5.07 -48.10
CA ASP A 365 -20.44 5.68 -49.18
C ASP A 365 -21.84 6.19 -48.74
N GLY A 366 -21.93 6.63 -47.48
CA GLY A 366 -23.17 7.07 -46.83
C GLY A 366 -24.03 5.95 -46.20
N MET A 367 -23.64 4.68 -46.34
CA MET A 367 -24.32 3.54 -45.72
C MET A 367 -23.67 3.13 -44.39
N PRO A 368 -24.43 3.06 -43.27
CA PRO A 368 -23.87 2.77 -41.95
C PRO A 368 -23.37 1.32 -41.84
N LEU A 369 -22.26 1.12 -41.12
CA LEU A 369 -21.63 -0.18 -40.96
C LEU A 369 -22.27 -1.00 -39.82
N ALA A 370 -22.56 -2.27 -40.09
CA ALA A 370 -23.19 -3.18 -39.13
C ALA A 370 -22.17 -3.82 -38.18
N TRP A 371 -22.13 -3.34 -36.93
CA TRP A 371 -21.21 -3.82 -35.89
C TRP A 371 -21.63 -5.14 -35.23
N ARG A 372 -20.63 -5.97 -34.91
CA ARG A 372 -20.72 -7.18 -34.07
C ARG A 372 -19.48 -7.29 -33.18
N LYS A 373 -19.55 -8.03 -32.06
CA LYS A 373 -18.36 -8.31 -31.23
C LYS A 373 -17.31 -9.07 -32.04
N ALA A 374 -16.03 -8.75 -31.87
CA ALA A 374 -14.94 -9.35 -32.66
C ALA A 374 -14.54 -10.77 -32.19
N GLY A 375 -14.88 -11.14 -30.95
CA GLY A 375 -14.62 -12.46 -30.36
C GLY A 375 -14.49 -12.37 -28.83
N GLU A 376 -14.56 -13.49 -28.13
CA GLU A 376 -14.51 -13.48 -26.65
C GLU A 376 -13.14 -13.10 -26.08
N LEU A 377 -12.04 -13.41 -26.77
CA LEU A 377 -10.67 -13.03 -26.38
C LEU A 377 -10.34 -11.54 -26.63
N ARG A 378 -11.29 -10.76 -27.17
CA ARG A 378 -11.10 -9.36 -27.57
C ARG A 378 -12.15 -8.46 -26.90
N PRO A 379 -12.10 -8.29 -25.57
CA PRO A 379 -13.07 -7.51 -24.82
C PRO A 379 -13.11 -6.06 -25.31
N GLY A 380 -14.32 -5.49 -25.41
CA GLY A 380 -14.53 -4.14 -25.94
C GLY A 380 -14.28 -3.96 -27.44
N VAL A 381 -13.77 -4.96 -28.17
CA VAL A 381 -13.52 -4.86 -29.63
C VAL A 381 -14.75 -5.27 -30.43
N TYR A 382 -15.17 -4.38 -31.32
CA TYR A 382 -16.24 -4.64 -32.29
C TYR A 382 -15.70 -4.54 -33.71
N THR A 383 -16.30 -5.30 -34.62
CA THR A 383 -15.98 -5.29 -36.04
C THR A 383 -17.24 -5.13 -36.89
N ALA A 384 -17.10 -4.44 -38.01
CA ALA A 384 -18.05 -4.45 -39.12
C ALA A 384 -17.34 -4.97 -40.38
N SER A 385 -18.08 -5.45 -41.38
CA SER A 385 -17.51 -5.95 -42.64
C SER A 385 -18.47 -5.77 -43.81
N ILE A 386 -17.94 -5.39 -44.98
CA ILE A 386 -18.67 -5.17 -46.22
C ILE A 386 -17.76 -5.50 -47.43
N GLU A 387 -18.33 -6.09 -48.49
CA GLU A 387 -17.60 -6.37 -49.75
C GLU A 387 -17.64 -5.14 -50.67
N LEU A 388 -16.50 -4.87 -51.33
CA LEU A 388 -16.32 -3.69 -52.17
C LEU A 388 -16.28 -4.04 -53.66
N THR A 389 -16.85 -3.13 -54.46
CA THR A 389 -16.56 -3.04 -55.89
C THR A 389 -15.12 -2.59 -56.15
N ALA A 390 -14.65 -2.72 -57.39
CA ALA A 390 -13.39 -2.07 -57.77
C ALA A 390 -13.62 -0.56 -57.94
N GLY A 391 -12.84 0.28 -57.25
CA GLY A 391 -12.99 1.74 -57.33
C GLY A 391 -12.50 2.50 -56.11
N GLU A 392 -12.86 3.78 -56.05
CA GLU A 392 -12.69 4.65 -54.88
C GLU A 392 -13.98 4.65 -54.05
N HIS A 393 -13.83 4.47 -52.74
CA HIS A 393 -14.89 4.44 -51.74
C HIS A 393 -14.57 5.42 -50.61
N SER A 394 -15.60 5.93 -49.92
CA SER A 394 -15.45 6.91 -48.84
C SER A 394 -15.86 6.33 -47.49
N LEU A 395 -14.86 6.05 -46.64
CA LEU A 395 -15.06 5.58 -45.26
C LEU A 395 -15.14 6.80 -44.33
N HIS A 396 -16.36 7.11 -43.87
CA HIS A 396 -16.63 8.19 -42.93
C HIS A 396 -16.73 7.67 -41.50
N PHE A 397 -16.30 8.47 -40.52
CA PHE A 397 -16.51 8.24 -39.10
C PHE A 397 -17.14 9.49 -38.45
N SER A 398 -18.04 9.29 -37.49
CA SER A 398 -18.57 10.36 -36.64
C SER A 398 -18.51 9.97 -35.17
N ASN A 399 -18.96 10.89 -34.30
CA ASN A 399 -19.01 10.69 -32.86
C ASN A 399 -17.65 10.27 -32.26
N VAL A 400 -16.55 10.69 -32.92
CA VAL A 400 -15.17 10.48 -32.48
C VAL A 400 -15.02 11.11 -31.09
N PRO A 401 -14.62 10.34 -30.06
CA PRO A 401 -14.51 10.84 -28.70
C PRO A 401 -13.55 12.03 -28.55
N ALA A 402 -13.77 12.85 -27.52
CA ALA A 402 -12.95 14.02 -27.21
C ALA A 402 -11.52 13.67 -26.75
N ASP A 403 -11.22 12.40 -26.52
CA ASP A 403 -9.90 11.84 -26.20
C ASP A 403 -9.31 10.99 -27.37
N GLY A 404 -9.99 11.02 -28.53
CA GLY A 404 -9.58 10.34 -29.76
C GLY A 404 -10.18 8.95 -29.98
N MET A 405 -9.91 8.36 -31.15
CA MET A 405 -10.40 7.02 -31.51
C MET A 405 -9.32 6.17 -32.17
N THR A 406 -9.00 5.05 -31.53
CA THR A 406 -8.17 3.99 -32.11
C THR A 406 -9.06 3.02 -32.90
N PHE A 407 -8.69 2.74 -34.14
CA PHE A 407 -9.43 1.85 -35.04
C PHE A 407 -8.49 1.03 -35.93
N ALA A 408 -9.01 0.01 -36.60
CA ALA A 408 -8.23 -0.80 -37.54
C ALA A 408 -9.04 -1.12 -38.80
N VAL A 409 -8.36 -1.22 -39.94
CA VAL A 409 -8.95 -1.52 -41.26
C VAL A 409 -8.16 -2.63 -41.97
N SER A 410 -8.84 -3.55 -42.64
CA SER A 410 -8.23 -4.66 -43.40
C SER A 410 -7.32 -4.18 -44.54
N ARG A 411 -6.13 -4.77 -44.71
CA ARG A 411 -5.18 -4.41 -45.80
C ARG A 411 -5.43 -5.11 -47.14
N ARG A 412 -6.09 -6.27 -47.14
CA ARG A 412 -6.07 -7.19 -48.30
C ARG A 412 -6.89 -6.64 -49.48
N GLY A 413 -6.19 -6.13 -50.49
CA GLY A 413 -6.81 -5.54 -51.69
C GLY A 413 -7.36 -4.13 -51.45
N LEU A 414 -6.87 -3.43 -50.42
CA LEU A 414 -7.35 -2.12 -49.99
C LEU A 414 -6.17 -1.19 -49.68
N GLU A 415 -6.17 -0.01 -50.28
CA GLU A 415 -5.22 1.07 -49.99
C GLU A 415 -5.94 2.24 -49.32
N PHE A 416 -5.28 2.88 -48.35
CA PHE A 416 -5.83 3.99 -47.57
C PHE A 416 -4.86 5.18 -47.62
N PRO A 417 -4.89 6.01 -48.68
CA PRO A 417 -3.96 7.13 -48.84
C PRO A 417 -4.06 8.11 -47.67
N GLY A 418 -2.95 8.37 -46.98
CA GLY A 418 -2.90 9.31 -45.86
C GLY A 418 -3.62 8.86 -44.57
N LEU A 419 -3.82 7.55 -44.36
CA LEU A 419 -4.44 7.00 -43.15
C LEU A 419 -3.74 7.53 -41.87
N PRO A 420 -4.47 8.11 -40.90
CA PRO A 420 -3.88 8.75 -39.74
C PRO A 420 -3.29 7.72 -38.78
N PHE A 421 -1.96 7.67 -38.71
CA PHE A 421 -1.20 6.86 -37.76
C PHE A 421 -0.30 7.75 -36.90
N GLY A 422 -0.45 7.68 -35.58
CA GLY A 422 0.23 8.54 -34.61
C GLY A 422 0.00 8.11 -33.17
N GLN A 423 0.69 8.75 -32.22
CA GLN A 423 0.66 8.38 -30.79
C GLN A 423 -0.57 8.94 -30.07
N GLY A 424 -1.64 8.15 -29.90
CA GLY A 424 -2.83 8.53 -29.13
C GLY A 424 -2.58 8.94 -27.68
N LEU A 425 -3.56 9.64 -27.09
CA LEU A 425 -3.60 9.92 -25.63
C LEU A 425 -3.81 8.63 -24.79
N HIS A 426 -4.12 7.51 -25.43
CA HIS A 426 -4.42 6.22 -24.79
C HIS A 426 -3.69 5.06 -25.47
N ALA A 427 -2.38 4.89 -25.22
CA ALA A 427 -1.61 3.75 -25.74
C ALA A 427 -2.24 2.37 -25.43
N GLY A 428 -2.92 2.23 -24.28
CA GLY A 428 -3.66 1.02 -23.94
C GLY A 428 -4.81 0.66 -24.88
N ARG A 429 -5.46 1.65 -25.53
CA ARG A 429 -6.46 1.36 -26.57
C ARG A 429 -5.83 0.68 -27.78
N ARG A 430 -4.62 1.08 -28.16
CA ARG A 430 -3.84 0.51 -29.27
C ARG A 430 -3.40 -0.94 -28.98
N LEU A 431 -2.94 -1.24 -27.75
CA LEU A 431 -2.67 -2.62 -27.30
C LEU A 431 -3.92 -3.50 -27.26
N LEU A 432 -5.02 -3.02 -26.66
CA LEU A 432 -6.26 -3.80 -26.50
C LEU A 432 -6.89 -4.14 -27.86
N LEU A 433 -6.96 -3.15 -28.76
CA LEU A 433 -7.53 -3.30 -30.10
C LEU A 433 -6.73 -4.29 -30.95
N ALA A 434 -5.40 -4.23 -30.90
CA ALA A 434 -4.57 -5.12 -31.69
C ALA A 434 -4.76 -6.59 -31.28
N ASN A 435 -4.71 -7.49 -32.28
CA ASN A 435 -4.82 -8.93 -32.08
C ASN A 435 -3.44 -9.57 -32.18
N PRO A 436 -2.92 -10.24 -31.14
CA PRO A 436 -1.67 -10.97 -31.23
C PRO A 436 -1.82 -12.20 -32.13
N HIS A 437 -0.75 -12.50 -32.87
CA HIS A 437 -0.55 -13.73 -33.62
C HIS A 437 0.85 -14.25 -33.27
N SER A 438 0.91 -15.26 -32.39
CA SER A 438 2.16 -15.88 -31.94
C SER A 438 2.94 -16.41 -33.14
N GLN A 439 4.11 -15.84 -33.35
CA GLN A 439 5.06 -16.09 -34.44
C GLN A 439 6.47 -15.70 -33.92
N PRO A 440 7.05 -16.49 -32.98
CA PRO A 440 8.25 -16.05 -32.26
C PRO A 440 9.46 -15.78 -33.16
N GLU A 441 9.50 -16.35 -34.36
CA GLU A 441 10.55 -16.11 -35.35
C GLU A 441 10.55 -14.71 -35.99
N GLN A 442 9.51 -13.89 -35.72
CA GLN A 442 9.41 -12.50 -36.19
C GLN A 442 10.12 -11.49 -35.27
N VAL A 443 10.47 -11.91 -34.06
CA VAL A 443 11.22 -11.12 -33.08
C VAL A 443 12.51 -11.88 -32.75
N GLU A 444 13.66 -11.34 -33.15
CA GLU A 444 14.93 -11.97 -32.80
C GLU A 444 15.25 -11.66 -31.34
N ILE A 445 15.34 -12.69 -30.49
CA ILE A 445 15.58 -12.54 -29.05
C ILE A 445 16.93 -13.15 -28.70
N GLN A 446 17.75 -12.38 -27.98
CA GLN A 446 19.06 -12.79 -27.49
C GLN A 446 19.12 -12.62 -25.96
N ALA A 447 19.46 -13.69 -25.25
CA ALA A 447 19.71 -13.64 -23.81
C ALA A 447 21.20 -13.40 -23.54
N GLY A 448 21.52 -12.41 -22.71
CA GLY A 448 22.89 -12.04 -22.34
C GLY A 448 22.93 -11.31 -21.00
N ASP A 449 23.74 -10.25 -20.92
CA ASP A 449 23.81 -9.34 -19.77
C ASP A 449 22.62 -8.34 -19.80
N GLY A 450 21.43 -8.90 -19.60
CA GLY A 450 20.14 -8.30 -19.98
C GLY A 450 19.52 -9.01 -21.20
N LEU A 451 18.25 -8.73 -21.47
CA LEU A 451 17.53 -9.25 -22.65
C LEU A 451 17.65 -8.28 -23.83
N SER A 452 17.94 -8.78 -25.03
CA SER A 452 17.89 -7.98 -26.25
C SER A 452 16.86 -8.56 -27.23
N ALA A 453 16.10 -7.70 -27.88
CA ALA A 453 15.03 -8.05 -28.81
C ALA A 453 15.04 -7.12 -30.05
N THR A 454 15.04 -7.71 -31.25
CA THR A 454 14.91 -6.97 -32.52
C THR A 454 13.59 -7.33 -33.20
N PHE A 455 12.71 -6.34 -33.34
CA PHE A 455 11.41 -6.46 -33.98
C PHE A 455 11.58 -6.19 -35.48
N ASN A 456 11.84 -7.24 -36.27
CA ASN A 456 12.18 -7.13 -37.69
C ASN A 456 10.97 -6.88 -38.59
N THR A 457 9.85 -7.56 -38.32
CA THR A 457 8.57 -7.40 -39.01
C THR A 457 7.62 -6.60 -38.11
N LEU A 458 6.99 -5.53 -38.60
CA LEU A 458 6.15 -4.64 -37.79
C LEU A 458 4.69 -4.51 -38.28
N PRO A 459 3.73 -4.24 -37.37
CA PRO A 459 3.91 -4.16 -35.92
C PRO A 459 3.97 -5.54 -35.26
N ALA A 460 4.72 -5.64 -34.17
CA ALA A 460 5.03 -6.90 -33.47
C ALA A 460 5.03 -6.72 -31.95
N TYR A 461 5.05 -7.83 -31.22
CA TYR A 461 5.00 -7.84 -29.76
C TYR A 461 5.88 -8.91 -29.13
N LEU A 462 6.17 -8.70 -27.85
CA LEU A 462 6.89 -9.59 -26.94
C LEU A 462 6.18 -9.57 -25.59
N VAL A 463 5.90 -10.74 -25.01
CA VAL A 463 5.37 -10.90 -23.65
C VAL A 463 6.45 -11.51 -22.76
N LEU A 464 6.75 -10.84 -21.66
CA LEU A 464 7.62 -11.32 -20.59
C LEU A 464 6.77 -11.81 -19.41
N ASP A 465 7.19 -12.89 -18.75
CA ASP A 465 6.70 -13.35 -17.44
C ASP A 465 7.83 -13.23 -16.39
N LEU A 466 7.54 -12.56 -15.27
CA LEU A 466 8.43 -12.30 -14.14
C LEU A 466 8.36 -13.38 -13.04
N GLY A 467 7.53 -14.42 -13.24
CA GLY A 467 7.29 -15.53 -12.33
C GLY A 467 6.31 -15.23 -11.20
N ARG A 468 6.23 -13.97 -10.74
CA ARG A 468 5.20 -13.48 -9.80
C ARG A 468 4.88 -12.00 -10.05
N VAL A 469 3.87 -11.47 -9.36
CA VAL A 469 3.61 -10.02 -9.35
C VAL A 469 4.76 -9.30 -8.65
N VAL A 470 5.23 -8.20 -9.24
CA VAL A 470 6.19 -7.25 -8.66
C VAL A 470 5.65 -5.83 -8.77
N GLN A 471 6.13 -4.91 -7.93
CA GLN A 471 6.12 -3.47 -8.21
C GLN A 471 7.52 -3.06 -8.66
N GLY A 472 7.66 -2.28 -9.74
CA GLY A 472 8.97 -2.03 -10.32
C GLY A 472 9.02 -1.14 -11.54
N ARG A 473 10.13 -1.21 -12.27
CA ARG A 473 10.36 -0.56 -13.57
C ARG A 473 11.07 -1.50 -14.53
N LEU A 474 10.87 -1.25 -15.82
CA LEU A 474 11.68 -1.79 -16.91
C LEU A 474 12.66 -0.69 -17.33
N GLU A 475 13.94 -1.04 -17.49
CA GLU A 475 14.97 -0.14 -18.00
C GLU A 475 15.66 -0.82 -19.20
N ALA A 476 15.85 -0.10 -20.31
CA ALA A 476 16.44 -0.62 -21.54
C ALA A 476 17.04 0.49 -22.43
N GLU A 477 18.00 0.14 -23.28
CA GLU A 477 18.39 0.99 -24.42
C GLU A 477 17.52 0.65 -25.64
N VAL A 478 17.03 1.66 -26.36
CA VAL A 478 16.20 1.45 -27.57
C VAL A 478 16.65 2.29 -28.75
N GLN A 479 16.51 1.76 -29.97
CA GLN A 479 16.66 2.48 -31.22
C GLN A 479 15.59 2.06 -32.23
N GLY A 480 15.08 3.03 -33.00
CA GLY A 480 14.18 2.82 -34.12
C GLY A 480 14.03 4.11 -34.92
N ALA A 481 13.38 4.03 -36.09
CA ALA A 481 13.22 5.19 -36.97
C ALA A 481 12.50 6.37 -36.29
N PRO A 482 12.80 7.65 -36.63
CA PRO A 482 12.15 8.79 -36.00
C PRO A 482 10.63 8.76 -36.20
N GLY A 483 9.86 8.77 -35.12
CA GLY A 483 8.39 8.63 -35.16
C GLY A 483 7.86 7.20 -35.02
N ALA A 484 8.72 6.18 -35.00
CA ALA A 484 8.34 4.83 -34.58
C ALA A 484 7.93 4.84 -33.09
N LEU A 485 7.06 3.90 -32.69
CA LEU A 485 6.54 3.82 -31.32
C LEU A 485 6.94 2.49 -30.66
N LEU A 486 7.27 2.57 -29.37
CA LEU A 486 7.30 1.42 -28.47
C LEU A 486 6.24 1.64 -27.38
N ASP A 487 5.27 0.74 -27.27
CA ASP A 487 4.33 0.72 -26.14
C ASP A 487 4.74 -0.39 -25.17
N ILE A 488 4.69 -0.11 -23.87
CA ILE A 488 4.97 -1.10 -22.81
C ILE A 488 3.84 -1.05 -21.79
N GLY A 489 3.27 -2.20 -21.46
CA GLY A 489 2.20 -2.30 -20.46
C GLY A 489 2.31 -3.52 -19.56
N TRP A 490 1.75 -3.40 -18.36
CA TRP A 490 1.85 -4.40 -17.28
C TRP A 490 0.47 -4.95 -16.88
N ASP A 491 0.37 -6.27 -16.68
CA ASP A 491 -0.81 -6.95 -16.12
C ASP A 491 -0.35 -8.01 -15.08
N GLU A 492 -1.18 -8.31 -14.09
CA GLU A 492 -0.96 -9.41 -13.15
C GLU A 492 -1.27 -10.77 -13.76
N ARG A 493 -2.13 -10.82 -14.79
CA ARG A 493 -2.72 -12.06 -15.32
C ARG A 493 -2.67 -12.16 -16.84
N LEU A 494 -2.97 -13.35 -17.34
CA LEU A 494 -3.33 -13.58 -18.74
C LEU A 494 -4.86 -13.69 -18.84
N TYR A 495 -5.49 -12.92 -19.72
CA TYR A 495 -6.92 -13.05 -19.96
C TYR A 495 -7.20 -14.38 -20.68
N ARG A 496 -7.87 -15.30 -19.97
CA ARG A 496 -8.16 -16.67 -20.45
C ARG A 496 -6.91 -17.37 -20.99
N ASP A 497 -5.81 -17.24 -20.25
CA ASP A 497 -4.51 -17.86 -20.51
C ASP A 497 -3.87 -17.50 -21.87
N ALA A 498 -4.37 -16.46 -22.55
CA ALA A 498 -4.01 -16.15 -23.94
C ALA A 498 -3.15 -14.90 -24.11
N ARG A 499 -3.41 -13.82 -23.37
CA ARG A 499 -2.61 -12.57 -23.41
C ARG A 499 -2.83 -11.70 -22.17
N PRO A 500 -1.85 -10.92 -21.70
CA PRO A 500 -2.10 -9.87 -20.73
C PRO A 500 -2.98 -8.76 -21.32
N LEU A 501 -3.76 -8.08 -20.48
CA LEU A 501 -4.54 -6.90 -20.81
C LEU A 501 -4.21 -5.71 -19.88
N PRO A 502 -3.04 -5.07 -20.04
CA PRO A 502 -2.67 -3.86 -19.29
C PRO A 502 -3.67 -2.68 -19.40
N TYR A 503 -4.48 -2.71 -20.47
CA TYR A 503 -5.72 -1.97 -20.61
C TYR A 503 -6.87 -2.96 -20.89
N PRO A 504 -7.66 -3.37 -19.89
CA PRO A 504 -8.69 -4.40 -20.05
C PRO A 504 -10.03 -3.85 -20.56
N GLY A 505 -10.13 -2.52 -20.71
CA GLY A 505 -11.20 -1.82 -21.43
C GLY A 505 -12.59 -2.16 -20.90
N GLY A 506 -13.39 -2.89 -21.68
CA GLY A 506 -14.76 -3.26 -21.31
C GLY A 506 -14.89 -4.23 -20.11
N LEU A 507 -13.78 -4.74 -19.56
CA LEU A 507 -13.77 -5.56 -18.33
C LEU A 507 -13.51 -4.73 -17.07
N HIS A 508 -12.74 -3.64 -17.18
CA HIS A 508 -12.49 -2.64 -16.13
C HIS A 508 -11.94 -1.39 -16.84
N LYS A 509 -12.79 -0.37 -17.04
CA LYS A 509 -12.51 0.77 -17.94
C LYS A 509 -11.65 1.84 -17.28
N GLU A 510 -11.62 1.81 -15.96
CA GLU A 510 -10.89 2.71 -15.06
C GLU A 510 -9.38 2.52 -15.15
N TRP A 511 -8.91 1.37 -15.64
CA TRP A 511 -7.55 0.88 -15.50
C TRP A 511 -6.72 0.94 -16.78
N ASN A 512 -5.48 1.43 -16.72
CA ASN A 512 -4.57 1.56 -17.87
C ASN A 512 -3.08 1.66 -17.47
N GLN A 513 -2.38 0.55 -17.21
CA GLN A 513 -0.90 0.57 -17.08
C GLN A 513 -0.23 0.39 -18.46
N VAL A 514 -0.29 1.42 -19.31
CA VAL A 514 0.37 1.42 -20.63
C VAL A 514 1.04 2.76 -20.96
N ASP A 515 2.35 2.69 -21.09
CA ASP A 515 3.25 3.79 -21.42
C ASP A 515 3.74 3.68 -22.88
N SER A 516 4.23 4.77 -23.46
CA SER A 516 4.53 4.88 -24.88
C SER A 516 5.67 5.84 -25.18
N TRP A 517 6.67 5.38 -25.93
CA TRP A 517 7.83 6.16 -26.35
C TRP A 517 7.82 6.37 -27.87
N VAL A 518 7.88 7.63 -28.31
CA VAL A 518 8.17 7.98 -29.71
C VAL A 518 9.68 8.06 -29.87
N LEU A 519 10.22 7.26 -30.78
CA LEU A 519 11.66 7.17 -31.02
C LEU A 519 12.15 8.30 -31.94
N ASP A 520 13.44 8.64 -31.86
CA ASP A 520 14.04 9.81 -32.52
C ASP A 520 15.10 9.47 -33.58
N GLY A 521 15.35 8.19 -33.86
CA GLY A 521 16.41 7.71 -34.75
C GLY A 521 17.72 7.32 -34.04
N THR A 522 17.91 7.73 -32.79
CA THR A 522 19.14 7.48 -32.02
C THR A 522 18.95 6.35 -30.99
N TRP A 523 20.03 5.98 -30.30
CA TRP A 523 19.94 5.14 -29.11
C TRP A 523 19.53 6.00 -27.92
N ARG A 524 18.50 5.56 -27.20
CA ARG A 524 17.95 6.27 -26.03
C ARG A 524 17.70 5.27 -24.89
N HIS A 525 18.15 5.62 -23.70
CA HIS A 525 17.72 4.96 -22.47
C HIS A 525 16.24 5.25 -22.21
N ILE A 526 15.46 4.22 -21.87
CA ILE A 526 14.06 4.35 -21.44
C ILE A 526 13.82 3.72 -20.08
N ALA A 527 13.05 4.44 -19.27
CA ALA A 527 12.49 4.04 -17.98
C ALA A 527 11.20 4.86 -17.77
N THR A 528 10.31 4.41 -16.88
CA THR A 528 9.15 5.21 -16.42
C THR A 528 9.52 6.08 -15.22
N LEU A 529 8.98 7.29 -15.12
CA LEU A 529 9.14 8.20 -13.98
C LEU A 529 8.44 7.66 -12.73
N ASP A 530 7.29 7.00 -12.87
CA ASP A 530 6.61 6.28 -11.77
C ASP A 530 6.68 4.76 -11.97
N SER A 531 6.56 3.98 -10.90
CA SER A 531 6.61 2.51 -10.99
C SER A 531 5.36 1.92 -11.64
N ARG A 532 5.51 0.75 -12.24
CA ARG A 532 4.44 -0.11 -12.77
C ARG A 532 4.40 -1.40 -11.95
N ALA A 533 3.34 -2.19 -12.11
CA ALA A 533 3.14 -3.40 -11.32
C ALA A 533 2.34 -4.45 -12.09
N GLY A 534 2.73 -5.71 -11.91
CA GLY A 534 2.18 -6.86 -12.61
C GLY A 534 3.15 -8.04 -12.59
N ARG A 535 2.75 -9.13 -13.22
CA ARG A 535 3.57 -10.33 -13.47
C ARG A 535 4.00 -10.42 -14.94
N TYR A 536 3.17 -9.92 -15.86
CA TYR A 536 3.37 -9.98 -17.29
C TYR A 536 3.62 -8.59 -17.85
N ILE A 537 4.65 -8.45 -18.69
CA ILE A 537 4.96 -7.21 -19.42
C ILE A 537 4.73 -7.45 -20.91
N LEU A 538 3.83 -6.68 -21.53
CA LEU A 538 3.59 -6.65 -22.97
C LEU A 538 4.33 -5.46 -23.58
N ILE A 539 5.28 -5.75 -24.45
CA ILE A 539 6.03 -4.78 -25.24
C ILE A 539 5.52 -4.86 -26.69
N ALA A 540 5.15 -3.74 -27.29
CA ALA A 540 4.67 -3.66 -28.67
C ALA A 540 5.45 -2.62 -29.48
N ALA A 541 5.97 -3.06 -30.63
CA ALA A 541 6.76 -2.25 -31.55
C ALA A 541 5.92 -1.84 -32.77
N TRP A 542 5.95 -0.56 -33.13
CA TRP A 542 5.16 0.01 -34.23
C TRP A 542 5.99 0.92 -35.13
N GLY A 543 5.92 0.70 -36.45
CA GLY A 543 6.61 1.50 -37.45
C GLY A 543 6.73 0.77 -38.78
N GLU A 544 7.55 1.31 -39.68
CA GLU A 544 7.82 0.78 -41.03
C GLU A 544 9.24 0.21 -41.19
N SER A 545 10.03 0.17 -40.12
CA SER A 545 11.44 -0.27 -40.12
C SER A 545 11.81 -0.82 -38.74
N PRO A 546 12.79 -1.75 -38.63
CA PRO A 546 13.04 -2.48 -37.40
C PRO A 546 13.28 -1.60 -36.17
N ILE A 547 12.77 -2.06 -35.02
CA ILE A 547 13.05 -1.49 -33.70
C ILE A 547 13.93 -2.46 -32.92
N GLN A 548 14.97 -1.94 -32.28
CA GLN A 548 15.88 -2.67 -31.41
C GLN A 548 15.66 -2.25 -29.97
N VAL A 549 15.60 -3.23 -29.07
CA VAL A 549 15.61 -3.08 -27.62
C VAL A 549 16.81 -3.88 -27.12
N SER A 550 17.69 -3.27 -26.33
CA SER A 550 18.97 -3.86 -25.92
C SER A 550 19.21 -3.72 -24.43
N GLY A 551 19.73 -4.78 -23.81
CA GLY A 551 20.09 -4.78 -22.39
C GLY A 551 18.90 -4.56 -21.45
N LEU A 552 17.70 -4.96 -21.87
CA LEU A 552 16.46 -4.84 -21.09
C LEU A 552 16.59 -5.59 -19.76
N ARG A 553 16.29 -4.88 -18.68
CA ARG A 553 16.25 -5.38 -17.31
C ARG A 553 14.95 -4.93 -16.64
N VAL A 554 14.48 -5.73 -15.69
CA VAL A 554 13.32 -5.40 -14.86
C VAL A 554 13.78 -5.35 -13.41
N TYR A 555 13.49 -4.24 -12.73
CA TYR A 555 13.84 -4.01 -11.34
C TYR A 555 12.57 -3.96 -10.50
N GLU A 556 12.46 -4.88 -9.53
CA GLU A 556 11.53 -4.74 -8.41
C GLU A 556 12.01 -3.58 -7.52
N GLU A 557 11.12 -2.62 -7.23
CA GLU A 557 11.37 -1.49 -6.34
C GLU A 557 10.56 -1.63 -5.05
N ARG A 558 11.27 -1.96 -3.97
CA ARG A 558 10.70 -2.44 -2.71
C ARG A 558 11.42 -1.85 -1.49
N PHE A 559 10.85 -2.01 -0.31
CA PHE A 559 11.53 -1.69 0.93
C PHE A 559 12.76 -2.61 1.11
N PRO A 560 13.95 -2.10 1.52
CA PRO A 560 15.17 -2.90 1.64
C PRO A 560 15.08 -3.92 2.79
N LEU A 561 14.56 -5.10 2.47
CA LEU A 561 14.22 -6.17 3.42
C LEU A 561 15.11 -7.39 3.23
N SER A 562 15.83 -7.76 4.30
CA SER A 562 16.49 -9.07 4.39
C SER A 562 15.49 -10.12 4.88
N LEU A 563 15.28 -11.19 4.13
CA LEU A 563 14.57 -12.38 4.61
C LEU A 563 15.38 -13.00 5.75
N ARG A 564 14.78 -13.01 6.96
CA ARG A 564 15.42 -13.45 8.20
C ARG A 564 14.61 -14.49 8.94
N GLY A 565 13.32 -14.55 8.68
CA GLY A 565 12.46 -15.64 9.13
C GLY A 565 12.49 -16.82 8.17
N SER A 566 12.03 -17.96 8.65
CA SER A 566 11.77 -19.15 7.83
C SER A 566 10.74 -20.05 8.49
N PHE A 567 10.08 -20.88 7.69
CA PHE A 567 9.19 -21.95 8.15
C PHE A 567 9.34 -23.18 7.25
N GLN A 568 9.39 -24.36 7.87
CA GLN A 568 9.41 -25.66 7.23
C GLN A 568 8.71 -26.69 8.13
N SER A 569 7.97 -27.63 7.56
CA SER A 569 7.12 -28.56 8.30
C SER A 569 7.22 -30.01 7.79
N SER A 570 6.28 -30.87 8.20
CA SER A 570 6.05 -32.18 7.58
C SER A 570 5.11 -32.13 6.35
N ASP A 571 4.55 -30.97 6.02
CA ASP A 571 3.61 -30.78 4.91
C ASP A 571 4.10 -29.67 3.96
N PRO A 572 4.73 -30.03 2.82
CA PRO A 572 5.29 -29.06 1.88
C PRO A 572 4.29 -28.03 1.32
N LEU A 573 2.98 -28.27 1.41
CA LEU A 573 1.97 -27.28 1.03
C LEU A 573 1.96 -26.09 2.02
N LEU A 574 2.19 -26.33 3.30
CA LEU A 574 2.28 -25.27 4.30
C LEU A 574 3.57 -24.46 4.14
N ASP A 575 4.67 -25.12 3.81
CA ASP A 575 5.95 -24.48 3.47
C ASP A 575 5.79 -23.54 2.25
N GLN A 576 5.08 -24.01 1.20
CA GLN A 576 4.76 -23.19 0.02
C GLN A 576 3.83 -22.02 0.36
N VAL A 577 2.79 -22.24 1.18
CA VAL A 577 1.86 -21.18 1.64
C VAL A 577 2.61 -20.10 2.43
N TRP A 578 3.55 -20.48 3.30
CA TRP A 578 4.37 -19.49 4.01
C TRP A 578 5.21 -18.65 3.05
N GLN A 579 5.89 -19.29 2.08
CA GLN A 579 6.73 -18.60 1.11
C GLN A 579 5.95 -17.64 0.20
N VAL A 580 4.73 -18.01 -0.25
CA VAL A 580 3.91 -17.10 -1.07
C VAL A 580 3.46 -15.86 -0.29
N GLY A 581 3.34 -15.93 1.04
CA GLY A 581 3.18 -14.76 1.89
C GLY A 581 4.38 -13.80 1.83
N VAL A 582 5.61 -14.33 1.95
CA VAL A 582 6.85 -13.55 1.82
C VAL A 582 6.96 -12.88 0.45
N ASP A 583 6.67 -13.62 -0.62
CA ASP A 583 6.69 -13.10 -1.99
C ASP A 583 5.59 -12.06 -2.25
N THR A 584 4.47 -12.11 -1.52
CA THR A 584 3.44 -11.06 -1.52
C THR A 584 3.95 -9.80 -0.83
N LEU A 585 4.53 -9.91 0.37
CA LEU A 585 5.07 -8.77 1.10
C LEU A 585 6.16 -8.03 0.32
N TYR A 586 7.01 -8.72 -0.45
CA TYR A 586 8.02 -8.05 -1.28
C TYR A 586 7.43 -7.08 -2.32
N ALA A 587 6.20 -7.31 -2.80
CA ALA A 587 5.51 -6.37 -3.68
C ALA A 587 4.71 -5.31 -2.89
N ASN A 588 4.20 -5.64 -1.70
CA ASN A 588 3.31 -4.77 -0.91
C ASN A 588 4.07 -3.83 0.07
N MET A 589 5.33 -4.12 0.39
CA MET A 589 6.21 -3.27 1.22
C MET A 589 7.10 -2.40 0.33
N SER A 590 6.76 -1.11 0.21
CA SER A 590 7.54 -0.12 -0.56
C SER A 590 7.94 1.08 0.30
N ASP A 591 7.29 2.24 0.15
CA ASP A 591 7.41 3.37 1.09
C ASP A 591 6.31 3.41 2.16
N ALA A 592 5.48 2.35 2.15
CA ALA A 592 4.48 1.94 3.12
C ALA A 592 4.12 0.46 2.86
N TYR A 593 3.29 -0.13 3.72
CA TYR A 593 2.42 -1.24 3.36
C TYR A 593 1.31 -0.72 2.43
N ALA A 594 1.13 -1.31 1.24
CA ALA A 594 0.09 -0.95 0.28
C ALA A 594 -0.01 -2.01 -0.85
N ASP A 595 -1.15 -2.10 -1.54
CA ASP A 595 -1.24 -2.88 -2.77
C ASP A 595 -0.24 -2.36 -3.84
N PRO A 596 0.47 -3.23 -4.60
CA PRO A 596 1.39 -2.80 -5.64
C PRO A 596 0.69 -2.27 -6.88
N TRP A 597 -0.55 -2.73 -7.11
CA TRP A 597 -1.20 -2.66 -8.41
C TRP A 597 -1.99 -1.38 -8.62
N ARG A 598 -3.18 -1.25 -8.03
CA ARG A 598 -4.24 -0.35 -8.51
C ARG A 598 -4.42 0.93 -7.68
N GLU A 599 -4.20 0.89 -6.36
CA GLU A 599 -4.43 2.05 -5.47
C GLU A 599 -3.13 2.58 -4.84
N ARG A 600 -2.26 1.70 -4.35
CA ARG A 600 -1.02 2.01 -3.61
C ARG A 600 -1.26 2.82 -2.34
N GLY A 601 -2.46 2.74 -1.76
CA GLY A 601 -2.85 3.40 -0.52
C GLY A 601 -2.40 2.62 0.71
N GLN A 602 -1.97 3.31 1.78
CA GLN A 602 -1.69 2.67 3.07
C GLN A 602 -2.99 2.50 3.86
N TRP A 603 -3.87 1.63 3.35
CA TRP A 603 -5.07 1.18 4.04
C TRP A 603 -4.69 0.48 5.35
N TRP A 604 -5.37 0.79 6.45
CA TRP A 604 -4.88 0.34 7.76
C TRP A 604 -5.26 -1.11 8.13
N GLY A 605 -6.37 -1.65 7.63
CA GLY A 605 -6.67 -3.07 7.77
C GLY A 605 -5.57 -3.93 7.14
N ASP A 606 -5.16 -3.55 5.93
CA ASP A 606 -4.07 -4.14 5.16
C ASP A 606 -2.76 -4.02 5.95
N ALA A 607 -2.37 -2.79 6.33
CA ALA A 607 -1.14 -2.53 7.08
C ALA A 607 -1.06 -3.30 8.42
N TYR A 608 -2.20 -3.58 9.06
CA TYR A 608 -2.27 -4.41 10.27
C TYR A 608 -1.92 -5.88 9.97
N VAL A 609 -2.44 -6.48 8.89
CA VAL A 609 -2.12 -7.86 8.50
C VAL A 609 -0.71 -7.99 7.91
N ASP A 610 -0.32 -7.06 7.04
CA ASP A 610 1.02 -7.01 6.44
C ASP A 610 2.11 -6.92 7.51
N TYR A 611 1.89 -6.12 8.56
CA TYR A 611 2.80 -6.01 9.70
C TYR A 611 2.99 -7.35 10.42
N HIS A 612 1.93 -8.10 10.68
CA HIS A 612 2.02 -9.41 11.32
C HIS A 612 2.81 -10.40 10.47
N ALA A 613 2.59 -10.43 9.15
CA ALA A 613 3.36 -11.28 8.25
C ALA A 613 4.83 -10.81 8.11
N ASN A 614 5.09 -9.50 8.12
CA ASN A 614 6.44 -8.92 8.18
C ASN A 614 7.18 -9.34 9.47
N LEU A 615 6.53 -9.34 10.64
CA LEU A 615 7.15 -9.83 11.89
C LEU A 615 7.62 -11.28 11.77
N ALA A 616 6.91 -12.12 11.02
CA ALA A 616 7.30 -13.50 10.74
C ALA A 616 8.45 -13.59 9.70
N ALA A 617 8.49 -12.73 8.68
CA ALA A 617 9.40 -12.84 7.54
C ALA A 617 10.71 -12.03 7.66
N PHE A 618 10.65 -10.78 8.12
CA PHE A 618 11.78 -9.84 8.09
C PHE A 618 12.05 -9.19 9.46
N GLY A 619 10.99 -8.89 10.22
CA GLY A 619 11.06 -8.24 11.53
C GLY A 619 11.24 -6.72 11.49
N ASP A 620 10.87 -6.05 10.40
CA ASP A 620 10.92 -4.58 10.33
C ASP A 620 9.88 -3.91 11.24
N THR A 621 10.21 -2.73 11.76
CA THR A 621 9.27 -1.85 12.47
C THR A 621 9.21 -0.43 11.90
N ASP A 622 10.07 -0.04 10.96
CA ASP A 622 10.21 1.34 10.50
C ASP A 622 9.08 1.76 9.54
N LEU A 623 8.60 0.85 8.67
CA LEU A 623 7.39 1.12 7.88
C LEU A 623 6.13 1.28 8.76
N LEU A 624 6.05 0.54 9.87
CA LEU A 624 4.94 0.69 10.82
C LEU A 624 5.04 2.01 11.58
N LYS A 625 6.22 2.36 12.11
CA LYS A 625 6.51 3.64 12.77
C LYS A 625 6.07 4.82 11.90
N ARG A 626 6.44 4.79 10.62
CA ARG A 626 6.03 5.78 9.61
C ARG A 626 4.51 5.86 9.44
N GLY A 627 3.85 4.73 9.21
CA GLY A 627 2.40 4.67 9.00
C GLY A 627 1.61 5.17 10.20
N LEU A 628 2.02 4.79 11.41
CA LEU A 628 1.39 5.19 12.67
C LEU A 628 1.39 6.71 12.84
N ALA A 629 2.50 7.38 12.50
CA ALA A 629 2.62 8.83 12.54
C ALA A 629 1.72 9.52 11.51
N PHE A 630 1.71 9.06 10.25
CA PHE A 630 0.84 9.64 9.21
C PHE A 630 -0.65 9.45 9.51
N MET A 631 -1.05 8.33 10.10
CA MET A 631 -2.44 8.12 10.56
C MET A 631 -2.81 9.08 11.69
N ALA A 632 -1.91 9.28 12.66
CA ALA A 632 -2.12 10.25 13.75
C ALA A 632 -2.30 11.69 13.22
N GLU A 633 -1.56 12.08 12.17
CA GLU A 633 -1.72 13.37 11.47
C GLU A 633 -3.02 13.46 10.67
N ALA A 634 -3.50 12.33 10.12
CA ALA A 634 -4.67 12.27 9.25
C ALA A 634 -6.03 12.30 10.00
N PHE A 635 -6.05 12.00 11.30
CA PHE A 635 -7.27 12.00 12.13
C PHE A 635 -7.81 13.42 12.32
N GLN A 636 -9.14 13.58 12.21
CA GLN A 636 -9.79 14.91 12.25
C GLN A 636 -10.86 14.98 13.34
N GLY A 637 -10.54 15.62 14.47
CA GLY A 637 -11.46 15.74 15.60
C GLY A 637 -11.88 14.38 16.17
N GLY A 638 -10.92 13.44 16.27
CA GLY A 638 -11.16 12.06 16.65
C GLY A 638 -11.68 11.16 15.53
N ARG A 639 -12.24 11.69 14.43
CA ARG A 639 -12.70 10.85 13.31
C ARG A 639 -11.50 10.22 12.58
N PRO A 640 -11.39 8.87 12.53
CA PRO A 640 -10.26 8.20 11.90
C PRO A 640 -10.33 8.33 10.38
N LYS A 641 -9.17 8.35 9.72
CA LYS A 641 -9.08 8.06 8.28
C LYS A 641 -8.88 6.57 8.06
N ALA A 642 -9.32 6.05 6.92
CA ALA A 642 -9.09 4.65 6.55
C ALA A 642 -7.64 4.39 6.08
N MET A 643 -6.97 5.42 5.57
CA MET A 643 -5.59 5.36 5.07
C MET A 643 -4.90 6.71 5.21
N ALA A 644 -3.58 6.72 5.14
CA ALA A 644 -2.74 7.92 5.19
C ALA A 644 -1.62 7.85 4.11
N PRO A 645 -0.98 8.97 3.73
CA PRO A 645 -1.26 10.35 4.15
C PRO A 645 -2.57 10.90 3.60
N ASN A 646 -2.96 10.55 2.37
CA ASN A 646 -4.22 11.00 1.78
C ASN A 646 -5.30 9.93 1.89
N GLY A 647 -6.34 10.22 2.67
CA GLY A 647 -7.45 9.30 2.95
C GLY A 647 -8.62 9.35 1.96
N ASP A 648 -8.57 10.21 0.95
CA ASP A 648 -9.59 10.39 -0.10
C ASP A 648 -11.06 10.34 0.40
N GLY A 649 -11.37 11.15 1.40
CA GLY A 649 -12.72 11.19 2.01
C GLY A 649 -13.11 9.99 2.89
N ASN A 650 -12.45 8.84 2.77
CA ASN A 650 -12.80 7.60 3.49
C ASN A 650 -12.45 7.67 4.99
N HIS A 651 -13.34 7.17 5.83
CA HIS A 651 -13.31 7.24 7.29
C HIS A 651 -13.85 5.95 7.91
N MET A 652 -13.00 5.15 8.53
CA MET A 652 -13.34 3.79 8.97
C MET A 652 -12.95 3.54 10.44
N LEU A 653 -13.92 3.16 11.27
CA LEU A 653 -13.77 3.01 12.72
C LEU A 653 -12.98 1.76 13.09
N ASP A 654 -13.20 0.66 12.36
CA ASP A 654 -12.45 -0.61 12.47
C ASP A 654 -10.98 -0.39 12.11
N TYR A 655 -10.69 0.31 11.02
CA TYR A 655 -9.32 0.63 10.64
C TYR A 655 -8.65 1.60 11.64
N GLY A 656 -9.40 2.52 12.24
CA GLY A 656 -8.94 3.34 13.36
C GLY A 656 -8.66 2.53 14.64
N MET A 657 -9.49 1.53 14.94
CA MET A 657 -9.30 0.61 16.07
C MET A 657 -8.05 -0.26 15.86
N LEU A 658 -7.83 -0.76 14.65
CA LEU A 658 -6.60 -1.47 14.29
C LEU A 658 -5.36 -0.56 14.35
N TRP A 659 -5.47 0.75 14.09
CA TRP A 659 -4.37 1.71 14.31
C TRP A 659 -4.01 1.87 15.79
N ALA A 660 -5.00 1.90 16.69
CA ALA A 660 -4.75 1.95 18.12
C ALA A 660 -4.07 0.65 18.63
N GLN A 661 -4.47 -0.52 18.10
CA GLN A 661 -3.85 -1.81 18.39
C GLN A 661 -2.40 -1.87 17.84
N SER A 662 -2.18 -1.48 16.58
CA SER A 662 -0.84 -1.36 15.99
C SER A 662 0.10 -0.46 16.79
N LEU A 663 -0.41 0.63 17.39
CA LEU A 663 0.39 1.56 18.19
C LEU A 663 0.90 0.92 19.49
N VAL A 664 0.09 0.07 20.14
CA VAL A 664 0.55 -0.65 21.33
C VAL A 664 1.48 -1.81 20.99
N ASP A 665 1.29 -2.49 19.87
CA ASP A 665 2.18 -3.58 19.47
C ASP A 665 3.54 -3.06 19.01
N TYR A 666 3.57 -1.94 18.29
CA TYR A 666 4.81 -1.19 18.03
C TYR A 666 5.52 -0.82 19.34
N TRP A 667 4.79 -0.27 20.33
CA TRP A 667 5.36 0.08 21.63
C TRP A 667 5.86 -1.13 22.43
N ARG A 668 5.08 -2.23 22.48
CA ARG A 668 5.47 -3.50 23.13
C ARG A 668 6.79 -4.02 22.55
N LEU A 669 6.94 -4.00 21.22
CA LEU A 669 8.14 -4.52 20.56
C LEU A 669 9.35 -3.59 20.58
N THR A 670 9.18 -2.26 20.65
CA THR A 670 10.29 -1.29 20.52
C THR A 670 10.63 -0.54 21.80
N GLY A 671 9.70 -0.43 22.75
CA GLY A 671 9.80 0.48 23.89
C GLY A 671 9.70 1.97 23.54
N ASP A 672 9.43 2.33 22.29
CA ASP A 672 9.43 3.73 21.83
C ASP A 672 8.20 4.50 22.31
N THR A 673 8.32 5.09 23.50
CA THR A 673 7.33 6.00 24.09
C THR A 673 7.25 7.36 23.38
N SER A 674 8.18 7.71 22.48
CA SER A 674 8.17 9.02 21.80
C SER A 674 7.09 9.09 20.72
N LEU A 675 6.95 8.03 19.91
CA LEU A 675 5.84 7.91 18.96
C LEU A 675 4.48 7.84 19.69
N VAL A 676 4.40 7.07 20.79
CA VAL A 676 3.18 6.99 21.60
C VAL A 676 2.79 8.37 22.13
N ALA A 677 3.73 9.14 22.69
CA ALA A 677 3.48 10.49 23.18
C ALA A 677 3.03 11.47 22.07
N GLN A 678 3.56 11.32 20.85
CA GLN A 678 3.12 12.08 19.67
C GLN A 678 1.69 11.70 19.24
N ALA A 679 1.36 10.42 19.24
CA ALA A 679 0.07 9.88 18.79
C ALA A 679 -1.05 9.97 19.85
N PHE A 680 -0.72 10.04 21.14
CA PHE A 680 -1.69 9.98 22.24
C PHE A 680 -2.84 11.00 22.18
N PRO A 681 -2.65 12.26 21.72
CA PRO A 681 -3.76 13.19 21.54
C PRO A 681 -4.78 12.70 20.50
N ALA A 682 -4.32 12.15 19.37
CA ALA A 682 -5.18 11.58 18.34
C ALA A 682 -5.88 10.31 18.83
N LEU A 683 -5.19 9.46 19.61
CA LEU A 683 -5.76 8.27 20.24
C LEU A 683 -6.88 8.64 21.22
N ARG A 684 -6.62 9.56 22.17
CA ARG A 684 -7.62 10.02 23.15
C ARG A 684 -8.86 10.59 22.46
N ASP A 685 -8.66 11.43 21.46
CA ASP A 685 -9.77 12.06 20.73
C ASP A 685 -10.54 11.05 19.89
N PHE A 686 -9.88 9.99 19.39
CA PHE A 686 -10.51 8.86 18.71
C PHE A 686 -11.32 7.96 19.65
N ILE A 687 -10.82 7.63 20.86
CA ILE A 687 -11.63 6.91 21.85
C ILE A 687 -12.89 7.72 22.21
N ALA A 688 -12.76 9.04 22.40
CA ALA A 688 -13.92 9.92 22.62
C ALA A 688 -14.89 9.96 21.42
N TYR A 689 -14.39 9.80 20.19
CA TYR A 689 -15.21 9.69 18.98
C TYR A 689 -15.95 8.35 18.89
N LEU A 690 -15.31 7.23 19.27
CA LEU A 690 -15.98 5.92 19.39
C LEU A 690 -17.04 5.95 20.50
N GLN A 691 -16.73 6.51 21.67
CA GLN A 691 -17.66 6.65 22.79
C GLN A 691 -18.96 7.38 22.42
N ALA A 692 -18.95 8.24 21.40
CA ALA A 692 -20.14 8.94 20.90
C ALA A 692 -21.16 8.02 20.20
N TYR A 693 -20.76 6.81 19.79
CA TYR A 693 -21.64 5.77 19.24
C TYR A 693 -22.22 4.82 20.30
N LYS A 694 -21.91 4.99 21.59
CA LYS A 694 -22.38 4.06 22.63
C LYS A 694 -23.89 4.17 22.86
N SER A 695 -24.55 3.02 22.81
CA SER A 695 -25.92 2.86 23.33
C SER A 695 -25.97 3.22 24.82
N PRO A 696 -26.84 4.16 25.25
CA PRO A 696 -26.98 4.51 26.66
C PRO A 696 -27.67 3.41 27.49
N ASN A 697 -28.20 2.37 26.83
CA ASN A 697 -28.92 1.27 27.48
C ASN A 697 -28.03 0.06 27.76
N SER A 698 -27.10 -0.26 26.85
CA SER A 698 -26.22 -1.44 26.93
C SER A 698 -24.74 -1.11 27.08
N GLY A 699 -24.31 0.12 26.76
CA GLY A 699 -22.90 0.51 26.75
C GLY A 699 -22.10 0.03 25.53
N LEU A 700 -22.67 -0.85 24.70
CA LEU A 700 -22.08 -1.28 23.42
C LEU A 700 -22.09 -0.13 22.40
N LEU A 701 -21.13 -0.12 21.47
CA LEU A 701 -21.20 0.70 20.26
C LEU A 701 -22.40 0.26 19.42
N ASP A 702 -23.23 1.22 19.02
CA ASP A 702 -24.42 1.03 18.18
C ASP A 702 -24.21 1.81 16.87
N ILE A 703 -23.63 1.15 15.87
CA ILE A 703 -23.11 1.79 14.66
C ILE A 703 -24.25 1.98 13.61
N PRO A 704 -24.43 3.16 13.02
CA PRO A 704 -25.47 3.37 12.01
C PRO A 704 -25.22 2.53 10.75
N ARG A 705 -26.32 2.14 10.07
CA ARG A 705 -26.32 1.35 8.82
C ARG A 705 -25.95 2.21 7.60
N ASP A 706 -24.82 2.91 7.68
CA ASP A 706 -24.24 3.73 6.61
C ASP A 706 -23.30 2.92 5.69
N HIS A 707 -22.75 3.58 4.66
CA HIS A 707 -21.76 2.99 3.75
C HIS A 707 -20.47 2.60 4.49
N TRP A 708 -19.80 1.52 4.07
CA TRP A 708 -18.63 0.97 4.77
C TRP A 708 -17.50 2.00 4.94
N SER A 709 -17.25 2.81 3.91
CA SER A 709 -16.20 3.83 3.92
C SER A 709 -16.50 5.08 4.77
N VAL A 710 -17.61 5.11 5.49
CA VAL A 710 -17.91 6.12 6.53
C VAL A 710 -18.17 5.56 7.93
N THR A 711 -18.28 4.22 8.07
CA THR A 711 -18.42 3.50 9.35
C THR A 711 -17.41 2.36 9.49
N THR A 712 -17.73 1.13 9.12
CA THR A 712 -16.80 -0.01 9.15
C THR A 712 -16.99 -0.95 7.96
N LEU A 713 -15.94 -1.70 7.61
CA LEU A 713 -15.94 -2.78 6.63
C LEU A 713 -16.11 -4.14 7.32
N ILE A 714 -15.28 -4.43 8.34
CA ILE A 714 -15.07 -5.75 8.96
C ILE A 714 -14.53 -6.81 7.99
N ASP A 715 -15.24 -7.09 6.90
CA ASP A 715 -14.84 -7.99 5.80
C ASP A 715 -15.81 -7.78 4.62
N TRP A 716 -15.41 -8.12 3.39
CA TRP A 716 -16.31 -8.00 2.22
C TRP A 716 -17.58 -8.87 2.35
N ALA A 717 -17.48 -10.05 2.97
CA ALA A 717 -18.64 -10.87 3.31
C ALA A 717 -19.29 -10.50 4.66
N GLY A 718 -18.63 -9.68 5.48
CA GLY A 718 -19.06 -9.26 6.83
C GLY A 718 -20.15 -8.18 6.85
N ALA A 719 -20.99 -8.10 5.80
CA ALA A 719 -21.87 -6.96 5.55
C ALA A 719 -22.91 -6.69 6.65
N GLU A 720 -23.33 -7.72 7.41
CA GLU A 720 -24.22 -7.57 8.57
C GLU A 720 -23.48 -7.33 9.90
N SER A 721 -22.18 -7.65 9.93
CA SER A 721 -21.31 -7.59 11.11
C SER A 721 -20.73 -6.19 11.36
N ARG A 722 -21.12 -5.18 10.57
CA ARG A 722 -20.46 -3.87 10.49
C ARG A 722 -21.34 -2.68 10.95
N TYR A 723 -22.55 -2.96 11.45
CA TYR A 723 -23.51 -1.98 11.97
C TYR A 723 -24.28 -2.52 13.19
N GLY A 724 -25.10 -1.67 13.81
CA GLY A 724 -25.84 -1.95 15.04
C GLY A 724 -24.91 -2.18 16.23
N GLN A 725 -25.43 -2.84 17.26
CA GLN A 725 -24.63 -3.42 18.33
C GLN A 725 -24.03 -4.74 17.83
N SER A 726 -23.03 -4.63 16.96
CA SER A 726 -22.33 -5.75 16.34
C SER A 726 -21.36 -6.42 17.30
N THR A 727 -21.33 -7.76 17.28
CA THR A 727 -20.37 -8.57 18.03
C THR A 727 -18.92 -8.31 17.59
N ALA A 728 -18.66 -8.26 16.28
CA ALA A 728 -17.30 -8.06 15.75
C ALA A 728 -16.77 -6.65 16.02
N VAL A 729 -17.61 -5.62 15.87
CA VAL A 729 -17.25 -4.22 16.15
C VAL A 729 -17.00 -4.00 17.65
N ASN A 730 -17.83 -4.58 18.52
CA ASN A 730 -17.63 -4.43 19.96
C ASN A 730 -16.43 -5.24 20.48
N ALA A 731 -16.12 -6.40 19.89
CA ALA A 731 -14.87 -7.11 20.16
C ALA A 731 -13.62 -6.27 19.83
N LEU A 732 -13.60 -5.61 18.66
CA LEU A 732 -12.55 -4.64 18.30
C LEU A 732 -12.48 -3.48 19.31
N TYR A 733 -13.62 -2.98 19.78
CA TYR A 733 -13.67 -1.87 20.73
C TYR A 733 -13.12 -2.24 22.12
N ILE A 734 -13.44 -3.43 22.63
CA ILE A 734 -12.92 -3.94 23.91
C ILE A 734 -11.39 -4.02 23.86
N ALA A 735 -10.83 -4.65 22.81
CA ALA A 735 -9.38 -4.74 22.63
C ALA A 735 -8.74 -3.34 22.52
N THR A 736 -9.35 -2.45 21.73
CA THR A 736 -8.89 -1.06 21.56
C THR A 736 -8.85 -0.28 22.86
N LEU A 737 -9.84 -0.47 23.75
CA LEU A 737 -9.84 0.16 25.09
C LEU A 737 -8.76 -0.43 26.02
N GLN A 738 -8.53 -1.74 25.98
CA GLN A 738 -7.46 -2.41 26.75
C GLN A 738 -6.06 -1.94 26.30
N ASP A 739 -5.86 -1.79 25.00
CA ASP A 739 -4.60 -1.34 24.40
C ASP A 739 -4.38 0.16 24.60
N ALA A 740 -5.42 0.99 24.45
CA ALA A 740 -5.37 2.41 24.80
C ALA A 740 -5.08 2.62 26.30
N ALA A 741 -5.66 1.81 27.18
CA ALA A 741 -5.36 1.84 28.62
C ALA A 741 -3.90 1.46 28.91
N THR A 742 -3.34 0.50 28.17
CA THR A 742 -1.93 0.10 28.27
C THR A 742 -1.01 1.27 27.88
N LEU A 743 -1.29 1.94 26.77
CA LEU A 743 -0.54 3.12 26.31
C LEU A 743 -0.70 4.32 27.26
N ALA A 744 -1.89 4.54 27.82
CA ALA A 744 -2.12 5.57 28.83
C ALA A 744 -1.27 5.34 30.08
N ALA A 745 -1.23 4.10 30.60
CA ALA A 745 -0.38 3.75 31.75
C ALA A 745 1.12 3.94 31.44
N ALA A 746 1.56 3.57 30.24
CA ALA A 746 2.95 3.78 29.79
C ALA A 746 3.37 5.27 29.73
N LEU A 747 2.40 6.19 29.59
CA LEU A 747 2.59 7.65 29.64
C LEU A 747 2.21 8.30 30.98
N GLY A 748 1.95 7.51 32.04
CA GLY A 748 1.53 8.01 33.35
C GLY A 748 0.17 8.74 33.34
N GLN A 749 -0.70 8.41 32.39
CA GLN A 749 -2.06 8.95 32.26
C GLN A 749 -3.05 8.08 33.04
N ASP A 750 -2.75 7.85 34.32
CA ASP A 750 -3.39 6.84 35.18
C ASP A 750 -4.92 6.93 35.22
N GLN A 751 -5.49 8.13 35.14
CA GLN A 751 -6.93 8.33 35.06
C GLN A 751 -7.53 7.72 33.79
N ALA A 752 -6.98 8.04 32.62
CA ALA A 752 -7.45 7.50 31.34
C ALA A 752 -7.24 5.98 31.25
N ALA A 753 -6.11 5.49 31.79
CA ALA A 753 -5.86 4.05 31.90
C ALA A 753 -6.92 3.33 32.76
N GLY A 754 -7.29 3.92 33.91
CA GLY A 754 -8.34 3.39 34.78
C GLY A 754 -9.72 3.44 34.13
N GLU A 755 -10.09 4.57 33.53
CA GLU A 755 -11.37 4.77 32.86
C GLU A 755 -11.57 3.80 31.68
N TRP A 756 -10.60 3.70 30.76
CA TRP A 756 -10.69 2.81 29.60
C TRP A 756 -10.61 1.32 30.00
N SER A 757 -9.81 0.95 31.01
CA SER A 757 -9.78 -0.44 31.53
C SER A 757 -11.06 -0.84 32.25
N GLN A 758 -11.76 0.10 32.89
CA GLN A 758 -13.08 -0.14 33.47
C GLN A 758 -14.15 -0.24 32.38
N GLU A 759 -14.09 0.62 31.37
CA GLU A 759 -15.01 0.62 30.24
C GLU A 759 -14.93 -0.68 29.42
N ALA A 760 -13.72 -1.16 29.12
CA ALA A 760 -13.52 -2.40 28.37
C ALA A 760 -14.28 -3.58 29.00
N LYS A 761 -14.21 -3.71 30.33
CA LYS A 761 -14.89 -4.77 31.10
C LYS A 761 -16.41 -4.62 31.10
N GLN A 762 -16.93 -3.40 31.04
CA GLN A 762 -18.37 -3.14 30.93
C GLN A 762 -18.90 -3.53 29.54
N VAL A 763 -18.14 -3.20 28.49
CA VAL A 763 -18.48 -3.57 27.10
C VAL A 763 -18.36 -5.08 26.91
N GLU A 764 -17.34 -5.73 27.47
CA GLU A 764 -17.14 -7.19 27.47
C GLU A 764 -18.27 -7.93 28.21
N GLN A 765 -18.69 -7.43 29.38
CA GLN A 765 -19.84 -7.98 30.10
C GLN A 765 -21.13 -7.83 29.27
N ALA A 766 -21.42 -6.63 28.74
CA ALA A 766 -22.61 -6.41 27.94
C ALA A 766 -22.63 -7.23 26.64
N LEU A 767 -21.47 -7.43 26.00
CA LEU A 767 -21.33 -8.26 24.80
C LEU A 767 -21.72 -9.71 25.10
N ASN A 768 -21.20 -10.28 26.18
CA ASN A 768 -21.43 -11.66 26.59
C ASN A 768 -22.80 -11.87 27.28
N GLU A 769 -23.43 -10.84 27.82
CA GLU A 769 -24.80 -10.90 28.37
C GLU A 769 -25.90 -10.75 27.30
N LEU A 770 -25.64 -10.01 26.21
CA LEU A 770 -26.66 -9.66 25.20
C LEU A 770 -26.55 -10.46 23.90
N LEU A 771 -25.33 -10.77 23.43
CA LEU A 771 -25.11 -11.34 22.09
C LEU A 771 -24.58 -12.78 22.09
N PHE A 772 -24.17 -13.33 23.25
CA PHE A 772 -23.76 -14.74 23.36
C PHE A 772 -24.92 -15.66 23.75
N SER A 773 -25.29 -16.60 22.87
CA SER A 773 -26.30 -17.62 23.13
C SER A 773 -25.68 -18.83 23.84
N SER A 774 -25.68 -18.81 25.17
CA SER A 774 -25.19 -19.93 26.01
C SER A 774 -25.98 -21.24 25.85
N LEU A 775 -27.15 -21.21 25.20
CA LEU A 775 -27.93 -22.38 24.83
C LEU A 775 -27.45 -23.02 23.52
N GLU A 776 -26.94 -22.22 22.59
CA GLU A 776 -26.56 -22.63 21.22
C GLU A 776 -25.03 -22.63 21.00
N GLY A 777 -24.27 -22.22 22.02
CA GLY A 777 -22.80 -22.20 22.02
C GLY A 777 -22.17 -21.15 21.11
N ARG A 778 -22.91 -20.11 20.70
CA ARG A 778 -22.53 -19.20 19.61
C ARG A 778 -23.01 -17.76 19.82
N TYR A 779 -22.34 -16.82 19.17
CA TYR A 779 -22.72 -15.41 19.13
C TYR A 779 -23.70 -15.10 18.02
N LEU A 780 -24.64 -14.20 18.32
CA LEU A 780 -25.45 -13.47 17.35
C LEU A 780 -24.59 -12.43 16.63
N THR A 781 -24.97 -12.01 15.42
CA THR A 781 -24.13 -11.10 14.61
C THR A 781 -24.20 -9.66 15.08
N SER A 782 -25.41 -9.16 15.30
CA SER A 782 -25.67 -7.80 15.78
C SER A 782 -27.09 -7.70 16.33
N GLN A 783 -27.32 -6.79 17.27
CA GLN A 783 -28.65 -6.25 17.52
C GLN A 783 -28.85 -4.96 16.72
N VAL A 784 -29.99 -4.83 16.03
CA VAL A 784 -30.41 -3.61 15.32
C VAL A 784 -31.80 -3.22 15.80
N GLU A 785 -31.94 -2.10 16.50
CA GLU A 785 -33.17 -1.72 17.20
C GLU A 785 -33.66 -2.82 18.16
N SER A 786 -34.77 -3.52 17.82
CA SER A 786 -35.28 -4.69 18.56
C SER A 786 -34.79 -6.04 18.01
N ASP A 787 -34.17 -6.05 16.84
CA ASP A 787 -34.04 -7.25 16.02
C ASP A 787 -32.64 -7.85 16.19
N LEU A 788 -32.60 -9.16 16.47
CA LEU A 788 -31.36 -9.92 16.63
C LEU A 788 -31.02 -10.61 15.31
N LEU A 789 -29.85 -10.30 14.75
CA LEU A 789 -29.37 -10.91 13.51
C LEU A 789 -28.71 -12.28 13.76
N PRO A 790 -28.95 -13.27 12.90
CA PRO A 790 -28.52 -14.66 13.12
C PRO A 790 -26.99 -14.78 13.20
N PRO A 791 -26.45 -15.86 13.81
CA PRO A 791 -25.02 -16.11 13.88
C PRO A 791 -24.32 -16.14 12.50
N THR A 792 -23.15 -15.52 12.41
CA THR A 792 -22.24 -15.54 11.25
C THR A 792 -20.83 -15.97 11.67
N PRO A 793 -19.95 -16.37 10.74
CA PRO A 793 -18.54 -16.67 11.04
C PRO A 793 -17.82 -15.50 11.72
N HIS A 794 -17.95 -14.27 11.21
CA HIS A 794 -17.28 -13.08 11.76
C HIS A 794 -17.66 -12.82 13.23
N ALA A 795 -18.92 -13.09 13.59
CA ALA A 795 -19.41 -12.98 14.96
C ALA A 795 -18.79 -14.00 15.93
N GLN A 796 -18.26 -15.13 15.44
CA GLN A 796 -17.51 -16.09 16.27
C GLN A 796 -16.00 -15.77 16.26
N ALA A 797 -15.45 -15.49 15.08
CA ALA A 797 -14.02 -15.30 14.87
C ALA A 797 -13.44 -14.11 15.64
N TRP A 798 -14.17 -12.99 15.73
CA TRP A 798 -13.69 -11.80 16.46
C TRP A 798 -13.59 -12.02 17.99
N PRO A 799 -14.63 -12.51 18.69
CA PRO A 799 -14.51 -12.89 20.10
C PRO A 799 -13.42 -13.93 20.37
N LEU A 800 -13.21 -14.89 19.47
CA LEU A 800 -12.11 -15.87 19.57
C LEU A 800 -10.73 -15.19 19.44
N ALA A 801 -10.53 -14.36 18.41
CA ALA A 801 -9.26 -13.68 18.14
C ALA A 801 -8.86 -12.70 19.24
N TYR A 802 -9.83 -12.03 19.88
CA TYR A 802 -9.59 -11.12 21.01
C TYR A 802 -9.71 -11.80 22.39
N GLY A 803 -9.97 -13.11 22.46
CA GLY A 803 -9.99 -13.88 23.71
C GLY A 803 -11.16 -13.58 24.64
N LEU A 804 -12.29 -13.10 24.10
CA LEU A 804 -13.44 -12.58 24.83
C LEU A 804 -14.54 -13.64 25.11
N VAL A 805 -14.33 -14.87 24.62
CA VAL A 805 -15.29 -15.97 24.75
C VAL A 805 -15.42 -16.42 26.22
N PRO A 806 -16.64 -16.56 26.77
CA PRO A 806 -16.85 -16.99 28.15
C PRO A 806 -16.09 -18.28 28.52
N PRO A 807 -15.51 -18.37 29.74
CA PRO A 807 -14.77 -19.55 30.18
C PRO A 807 -15.57 -20.85 30.01
N GLY A 808 -14.98 -21.82 29.30
CA GLY A 808 -15.61 -23.10 28.99
C GLY A 808 -16.44 -23.14 27.70
N GLN A 809 -16.60 -22.02 26.98
CA GLN A 809 -17.35 -21.96 25.72
C GLN A 809 -16.46 -21.95 24.46
N LEU A 810 -15.13 -21.91 24.61
CA LEU A 810 -14.16 -21.83 23.50
C LEU A 810 -14.36 -22.91 22.43
N GLU A 811 -14.57 -24.16 22.82
CA GLU A 811 -14.81 -25.27 21.89
C GLU A 811 -16.13 -25.08 21.13
N ALA A 812 -17.22 -24.74 21.83
CA ALA A 812 -18.54 -24.56 21.23
C ALA A 812 -18.58 -23.39 20.22
N VAL A 813 -17.90 -22.28 20.53
CA VAL A 813 -17.78 -21.13 19.61
C VAL A 813 -16.85 -21.44 18.44
N SER A 814 -15.82 -22.28 18.64
CA SER A 814 -14.95 -22.75 17.55
C SER A 814 -15.66 -23.74 16.62
N ASP A 815 -16.43 -24.67 17.17
CA ASP A 815 -17.27 -25.58 16.38
C ASP A 815 -18.36 -24.80 15.64
N ALA A 816 -18.96 -23.79 16.25
CA ALA A 816 -19.92 -22.90 15.57
C ALA A 816 -19.27 -22.06 14.46
N LEU A 817 -18.01 -21.62 14.62
CA LEU A 817 -17.25 -20.96 13.56
C LEU A 817 -17.06 -21.91 12.36
N LEU A 818 -16.65 -23.15 12.62
CA LEU A 818 -16.38 -24.16 11.60
C LEU A 818 -17.67 -24.70 10.93
N GLU A 819 -18.80 -24.74 11.66
CA GLU A 819 -20.13 -25.04 11.14
C GLU A 819 -20.63 -23.95 10.17
N LEU A 820 -20.31 -22.68 10.46
CA LEU A 820 -20.82 -21.52 9.72
C LEU A 820 -19.93 -21.13 8.52
N ILE A 821 -18.64 -21.51 8.48
CA ILE A 821 -17.76 -21.28 7.33
C ILE A 821 -18.19 -22.14 6.13
N SER A 822 -18.12 -21.60 4.92
CA SER A 822 -18.40 -22.36 3.70
C SER A 822 -17.45 -23.57 3.55
N SER A 823 -18.03 -24.74 3.31
CA SER A 823 -17.26 -25.94 2.94
C SER A 823 -16.83 -25.95 1.46
N ASP A 824 -17.33 -25.00 0.65
CA ASP A 824 -16.83 -24.74 -0.70
C ASP A 824 -16.01 -23.42 -0.71
N PRO A 825 -14.66 -23.49 -0.81
CA PRO A 825 -13.81 -22.30 -0.94
C PRO A 825 -13.95 -21.60 -2.31
N GLY A 826 -14.70 -22.16 -3.25
CA GLY A 826 -15.19 -21.48 -4.45
C GLY A 826 -16.31 -20.49 -4.17
N THR A 827 -17.06 -20.65 -3.08
CA THR A 827 -18.10 -19.70 -2.63
C THR A 827 -17.82 -19.25 -1.18
N PRO A 828 -16.81 -18.39 -0.95
CA PRO A 828 -16.50 -17.87 0.38
C PRO A 828 -17.67 -17.10 0.99
N ASN A 829 -17.88 -17.28 2.30
CA ASN A 829 -18.72 -16.42 3.14
C ASN A 829 -17.92 -15.71 4.24
N VAL A 830 -16.60 -15.84 4.20
CA VAL A 830 -15.58 -14.98 4.81
C VAL A 830 -14.54 -14.77 3.72
N GLU A 831 -14.21 -13.52 3.38
CA GLU A 831 -13.16 -13.24 2.39
C GLU A 831 -11.77 -13.19 3.04
N ILE A 832 -10.74 -13.12 2.20
CA ILE A 832 -9.35 -13.38 2.60
C ILE A 832 -8.84 -12.46 3.73
N TYR A 833 -9.35 -11.23 3.79
CA TYR A 833 -9.10 -10.26 4.88
C TYR A 833 -9.73 -10.72 6.21
N GLY A 834 -11.04 -11.01 6.22
CA GLY A 834 -11.73 -11.55 7.40
C GLY A 834 -11.14 -12.87 7.91
N PHE A 835 -10.49 -13.63 7.02
CA PHE A 835 -9.78 -14.87 7.34
C PHE A 835 -8.60 -14.70 8.32
N PHE A 836 -8.06 -13.48 8.50
CA PHE A 836 -7.05 -13.21 9.53
C PHE A 836 -7.60 -13.51 10.94
N TRP A 837 -8.79 -13.00 11.27
CA TRP A 837 -9.42 -13.22 12.59
C TRP A 837 -9.93 -14.67 12.75
N VAL A 838 -10.27 -15.35 11.65
CA VAL A 838 -10.58 -16.79 11.69
C VAL A 838 -9.35 -17.59 12.15
N LEU A 839 -8.18 -17.35 11.55
CA LEU A 839 -6.96 -18.08 11.88
C LEU A 839 -6.37 -17.67 13.25
N GLU A 840 -6.35 -16.37 13.57
CA GLU A 840 -5.92 -15.88 14.90
C GLU A 840 -6.85 -16.41 16.01
N GLY A 841 -8.16 -16.50 15.76
CA GLY A 841 -9.15 -17.05 16.70
C GLY A 841 -9.00 -18.55 16.93
N LEU A 842 -8.93 -19.36 15.87
CA LEU A 842 -8.71 -20.80 15.99
C LEU A 842 -7.34 -21.12 16.63
N GLY A 843 -6.30 -20.36 16.27
CA GLY A 843 -4.98 -20.47 16.88
C GLY A 843 -5.00 -20.22 18.39
N ARG A 844 -5.69 -19.15 18.85
CA ARG A 844 -5.84 -18.83 20.29
C ARG A 844 -6.69 -19.85 21.03
N ALA A 845 -7.72 -20.42 20.38
CA ALA A 845 -8.52 -21.51 20.93
C ALA A 845 -7.76 -22.85 21.02
N GLY A 846 -6.58 -22.98 20.37
CA GLY A 846 -5.83 -24.22 20.28
C GLY A 846 -6.30 -25.16 19.17
N ARG A 847 -7.26 -24.72 18.34
CA ARG A 847 -7.84 -25.43 17.19
C ARG A 847 -6.93 -25.33 15.95
N ILE A 848 -5.66 -25.69 16.15
CA ILE A 848 -4.58 -25.47 15.18
C ILE A 848 -4.74 -26.40 13.97
N SER A 849 -5.18 -27.64 14.17
CA SER A 849 -5.52 -28.57 13.07
C SER A 849 -6.62 -28.03 12.17
N ASP A 850 -7.70 -27.49 12.75
CA ASP A 850 -8.82 -26.91 12.01
C ASP A 850 -8.36 -25.69 11.17
N GLY A 851 -7.48 -24.85 11.74
CA GLY A 851 -6.83 -23.75 11.01
C GLY A 851 -5.94 -24.23 9.86
N ILE A 852 -5.20 -25.34 10.03
CA ILE A 852 -4.40 -25.97 8.97
C ILE A 852 -5.30 -26.47 7.83
N ASP A 853 -6.41 -27.15 8.14
CA ASP A 853 -7.32 -27.68 7.13
C ASP A 853 -8.02 -26.56 6.36
N LEU A 854 -8.41 -25.46 7.03
CA LEU A 854 -8.91 -24.24 6.36
C LEU A 854 -7.85 -23.60 5.46
N ILE A 855 -6.60 -23.47 5.92
CA ILE A 855 -5.49 -22.97 5.08
C ILE A 855 -5.34 -23.83 3.82
N LYS A 856 -5.34 -25.15 3.96
CA LYS A 856 -5.17 -26.09 2.85
C LYS A 856 -6.35 -26.08 1.88
N ALA A 857 -7.58 -25.92 2.35
CA ALA A 857 -8.76 -25.81 1.51
C ALA A 857 -8.80 -24.49 0.71
N TYR A 858 -8.58 -23.36 1.39
CA TYR A 858 -8.74 -22.03 0.77
C TYR A 858 -7.50 -21.57 0.01
N TYR A 859 -6.33 -21.56 0.65
CA TYR A 859 -5.08 -21.09 0.05
C TYR A 859 -4.49 -22.14 -0.89
N GLY A 860 -4.66 -23.44 -0.60
CA GLY A 860 -4.30 -24.52 -1.53
C GLY A 860 -5.04 -24.38 -2.87
N ARG A 861 -6.34 -24.10 -2.86
CA ARG A 861 -7.12 -23.81 -4.08
C ARG A 861 -6.58 -22.59 -4.86
N MET A 862 -6.11 -21.54 -4.18
CA MET A 862 -5.49 -20.40 -4.87
C MET A 862 -4.19 -20.82 -5.59
N LEU A 863 -3.37 -21.67 -4.94
CA LEU A 863 -2.14 -22.21 -5.55
C LEU A 863 -2.45 -23.15 -6.74
N GLU A 864 -3.49 -23.99 -6.65
CA GLU A 864 -3.99 -24.81 -7.77
C GLU A 864 -4.46 -23.95 -8.96
N LEU A 865 -5.01 -22.76 -8.68
CA LEU A 865 -5.39 -21.74 -9.67
C LEU A 865 -4.22 -20.83 -10.10
N GLY A 866 -2.98 -21.16 -9.73
CA GLY A 866 -1.77 -20.48 -10.21
C GLY A 866 -1.35 -19.24 -9.41
N ALA A 867 -1.82 -19.06 -8.17
CA ALA A 867 -1.37 -17.98 -7.31
C ALA A 867 0.14 -18.04 -7.02
N THR A 868 0.81 -16.91 -7.23
CA THR A 868 2.24 -16.69 -6.94
C THR A 868 2.48 -15.54 -5.95
N THR A 869 1.38 -14.92 -5.54
CA THR A 869 1.18 -13.86 -4.53
C THR A 869 -0.26 -14.02 -4.05
N TRP A 870 -0.59 -13.61 -2.82
CA TRP A 870 -1.95 -13.66 -2.32
C TRP A 870 -2.81 -12.58 -2.96
N TRP A 871 -4.05 -12.95 -3.31
CA TRP A 871 -4.97 -12.08 -4.01
C TRP A 871 -5.82 -11.25 -3.05
N GLU A 872 -6.54 -10.27 -3.58
CA GLU A 872 -7.46 -9.42 -2.82
C GLU A 872 -8.69 -10.19 -2.30
N SER A 873 -9.09 -11.28 -2.96
CA SER A 873 -10.20 -12.17 -2.57
C SER A 873 -9.96 -13.60 -3.08
N PHE A 874 -10.63 -14.60 -2.51
CA PHE A 874 -10.44 -16.02 -2.89
C PHE A 874 -10.86 -16.36 -4.34
N ASN A 875 -11.45 -15.41 -5.06
CA ASN A 875 -11.87 -15.53 -6.47
C ASN A 875 -11.42 -14.35 -7.35
N ALA A 876 -10.47 -13.53 -6.89
CA ALA A 876 -10.01 -12.33 -7.62
C ALA A 876 -9.54 -12.59 -9.06
N ASN A 877 -9.01 -13.79 -9.36
CA ASN A 877 -8.61 -14.17 -10.71
C ASN A 877 -9.76 -14.10 -11.74
N GLN A 878 -11.01 -14.24 -11.30
CA GLN A 878 -12.21 -14.14 -12.14
C GLN A 878 -12.56 -12.70 -12.53
N HIS A 879 -11.96 -11.68 -11.90
CA HIS A 879 -12.44 -10.30 -11.91
C HIS A 879 -11.31 -9.28 -12.10
N TYR A 880 -11.40 -8.44 -13.14
CA TYR A 880 -10.40 -7.41 -13.42
C TYR A 880 -10.44 -6.20 -12.47
N TRP A 881 -11.43 -6.10 -11.58
CA TRP A 881 -11.49 -5.07 -10.54
C TRP A 881 -10.74 -5.47 -9.24
N ALA A 882 -10.35 -6.75 -9.10
CA ALA A 882 -9.69 -7.28 -7.90
C ALA A 882 -8.23 -7.64 -8.20
N GLY A 883 -7.29 -7.25 -7.31
CA GLY A 883 -5.85 -7.50 -7.46
C GLY A 883 -5.42 -8.94 -7.15
N LEU A 884 -4.33 -9.39 -7.76
CA LEU A 884 -3.66 -10.69 -7.51
C LEU A 884 -2.38 -10.57 -6.68
N SER A 885 -2.09 -9.39 -6.15
CA SER A 885 -1.15 -9.18 -5.05
C SER A 885 -1.75 -8.20 -4.04
N HIS A 886 -2.05 -8.71 -2.84
CA HIS A 886 -2.65 -7.95 -1.74
C HIS A 886 -2.11 -8.51 -0.42
N GLY A 887 -1.33 -7.71 0.31
CA GLY A 887 -0.64 -8.15 1.52
C GLY A 887 -1.57 -8.70 2.60
N TRP A 888 -2.83 -8.22 2.63
CA TRP A 888 -3.86 -8.64 3.58
C TRP A 888 -4.23 -10.13 3.52
N GLY A 889 -3.80 -10.87 2.49
CA GLY A 889 -3.96 -12.32 2.41
C GLY A 889 -2.88 -13.09 3.19
N SER A 890 -1.88 -12.41 3.75
CA SER A 890 -0.70 -13.05 4.35
C SER A 890 -0.93 -13.66 5.74
N ALA A 891 -2.19 -13.79 6.18
CA ALA A 891 -2.58 -14.39 7.45
C ALA A 891 -1.99 -15.80 7.72
N PRO A 892 -1.84 -16.72 6.73
CA PRO A 892 -1.18 -17.99 6.95
C PRO A 892 0.30 -17.85 7.35
N THR A 893 1.03 -16.90 6.76
CA THR A 893 2.45 -16.61 7.08
C THR A 893 2.62 -16.35 8.58
N TRP A 894 1.74 -15.51 9.13
CA TRP A 894 1.66 -15.26 10.57
C TRP A 894 1.26 -16.53 11.31
N PHE A 895 0.15 -17.18 10.95
CA PHE A 895 -0.38 -18.34 11.66
C PHE A 895 0.61 -19.51 11.78
N LEU A 896 1.30 -19.85 10.70
CA LEU A 896 2.27 -20.96 10.64
C LEU A 896 3.47 -20.70 11.58
N THR A 897 4.04 -19.49 11.57
CA THR A 897 5.11 -19.10 12.51
C THR A 897 4.60 -19.01 13.96
N THR A 898 3.43 -18.42 14.17
CA THR A 898 2.92 -18.01 15.48
C THR A 898 2.21 -19.12 16.27
N TYR A 899 1.63 -20.12 15.59
CA TYR A 899 0.90 -21.23 16.21
C TYR A 899 1.52 -22.61 15.92
N ILE A 900 1.99 -22.89 14.70
CA ILE A 900 2.57 -24.22 14.40
C ILE A 900 4.01 -24.31 14.90
N LEU A 901 4.90 -23.45 14.38
CA LEU A 901 6.24 -23.29 14.94
C LEU A 901 6.17 -22.75 16.38
N GLY A 902 5.12 -21.97 16.67
CA GLY A 902 4.77 -21.49 18.01
C GLY A 902 5.60 -20.29 18.47
N ALA A 903 6.40 -19.69 17.60
CA ALA A 903 7.39 -18.68 17.94
C ALA A 903 6.80 -17.27 17.87
N ARG A 904 6.90 -16.51 18.96
CA ARG A 904 6.46 -15.11 19.05
C ARG A 904 7.55 -14.23 19.66
N ARG A 905 7.65 -13.00 19.16
CA ARG A 905 8.40 -11.92 19.83
C ARG A 905 7.45 -11.25 20.81
N SER A 906 7.87 -11.11 22.08
CA SER A 906 7.04 -10.55 23.16
C SER A 906 7.50 -9.17 23.65
N GLY A 907 8.65 -8.69 23.17
CA GLY A 907 9.22 -7.40 23.51
C GLY A 907 10.43 -7.03 22.65
N PRO A 908 11.29 -6.08 23.08
CA PRO A 908 12.53 -5.75 22.38
C PRO A 908 13.45 -6.96 22.23
N ASP A 909 13.85 -7.55 23.36
CA ASP A 909 14.79 -8.66 23.45
C ASP A 909 14.15 -9.95 24.00
N SER A 910 12.81 -10.00 24.11
CA SER A 910 12.08 -11.13 24.69
C SER A 910 11.20 -11.87 23.69
N TRP A 911 11.05 -13.18 23.91
CA TRP A 911 10.31 -14.09 23.04
C TRP A 911 9.58 -15.20 23.82
N GLN A 912 8.64 -15.88 23.16
CA GLN A 912 7.89 -17.03 23.67
C GLN A 912 7.84 -18.12 22.59
N VAL A 913 7.90 -19.39 23.00
CA VAL A 913 7.69 -20.55 22.11
C VAL A 913 6.61 -21.46 22.68
N LYS A 914 5.49 -21.60 21.97
CA LYS A 914 4.36 -22.49 22.31
C LYS A 914 4.07 -23.44 21.14
N PRO A 915 4.80 -24.57 21.01
CA PRO A 915 4.68 -25.46 19.85
C PRO A 915 3.29 -26.11 19.75
N ALA A 916 2.76 -26.27 18.54
CA ALA A 916 1.47 -26.92 18.33
C ALA A 916 1.45 -28.40 18.74
N PHE A 917 2.49 -29.15 18.35
CA PHE A 917 2.54 -30.62 18.43
C PHE A 917 1.33 -31.34 17.77
N ALA A 918 0.63 -30.65 16.86
CA ALA A 918 -0.61 -31.07 16.22
C ALA A 918 -0.64 -30.62 14.75
N GLY A 919 -1.45 -31.31 13.93
CA GLY A 919 -1.61 -31.07 12.49
C GLY A 919 -0.41 -31.52 11.63
N VAL A 920 0.82 -31.26 12.07
CA VAL A 920 2.08 -31.71 11.45
C VAL A 920 2.91 -32.53 12.44
N SER A 921 3.78 -33.42 11.94
CA SER A 921 4.64 -34.26 12.80
C SER A 921 5.96 -33.58 13.20
N GLN A 922 6.35 -32.53 12.49
CA GLN A 922 7.51 -31.70 12.79
C GLN A 922 7.30 -30.29 12.24
N ALA A 923 7.91 -29.29 12.86
CA ALA A 923 8.10 -27.97 12.28
C ALA A 923 9.42 -27.36 12.74
N SER A 924 10.04 -26.55 11.88
CA SER A 924 11.27 -25.81 12.16
C SER A 924 11.27 -24.48 11.42
N GLY A 925 12.06 -23.53 11.92
CA GLY A 925 12.06 -22.18 11.36
C GLY A 925 12.84 -21.20 12.21
N GLU A 926 12.82 -19.95 11.75
CA GLU A 926 13.54 -18.84 12.36
C GLU A 926 12.58 -17.66 12.54
N LEU A 927 12.62 -17.04 13.72
CA LEU A 927 11.85 -15.84 14.04
C LEU A 927 12.81 -14.62 14.10
N PRO A 928 12.56 -13.56 13.32
CA PRO A 928 13.33 -12.31 13.39
C PRO A 928 13.26 -11.62 14.76
N LEU A 929 14.43 -11.31 15.33
CA LEU A 929 14.61 -10.44 16.51
C LEU A 929 15.60 -9.30 16.18
N PRO A 930 15.70 -8.24 16.99
CA PRO A 930 16.69 -7.17 16.75
C PRO A 930 18.13 -7.67 16.78
N GLY A 931 18.50 -8.43 17.82
CA GLY A 931 19.86 -8.96 18.01
C GLY A 931 20.22 -10.22 17.22
N GLY A 932 19.29 -10.80 16.47
CA GLY A 932 19.53 -12.07 15.74
C GLY A 932 18.24 -12.75 15.31
N VAL A 933 18.28 -14.08 15.21
CA VAL A 933 17.11 -14.91 14.89
C VAL A 933 16.95 -15.98 15.97
N LEU A 934 15.75 -16.12 16.51
CA LEU A 934 15.40 -17.26 17.37
C LEU A 934 15.13 -18.44 16.44
N LYS A 935 16.03 -19.43 16.43
CA LYS A 935 15.78 -20.68 15.70
C LYS A 935 14.98 -21.62 16.59
N VAL A 936 13.91 -22.18 16.03
CA VAL A 936 13.01 -23.13 16.70
C VAL A 936 12.89 -24.37 15.82
N GLY A 937 12.89 -25.54 16.43
CA GLY A 937 12.52 -26.78 15.77
C GLY A 937 11.87 -27.74 16.76
N TRP A 938 10.85 -28.47 16.33
CA TRP A 938 10.21 -29.49 17.15
C TRP A 938 9.81 -30.72 16.34
N GLU A 939 9.83 -31.87 17.00
CA GLU A 939 9.55 -33.19 16.44
C GLU A 939 8.57 -33.95 17.36
N ALA A 940 7.54 -34.56 16.77
CA ALA A 940 6.62 -35.47 17.43
C ALA A 940 7.03 -36.92 17.16
N GLY A 941 7.55 -37.58 18.19
CA GLY A 941 8.10 -38.92 18.14
C GLY A 941 7.09 -40.03 18.44
N GLY A 942 7.60 -41.27 18.49
CA GLY A 942 6.84 -42.43 18.95
C GLY A 942 6.36 -42.28 20.40
N CYS A 943 5.39 -43.09 20.81
CA CYS A 943 4.77 -43.03 22.15
C CYS A 943 4.14 -41.67 22.55
N GLY A 944 4.05 -40.67 21.66
CA GLY A 944 3.69 -39.30 22.04
C GLY A 944 4.81 -38.60 22.81
N GLN A 945 6.07 -38.99 22.59
CA GLN A 945 7.24 -38.22 22.99
C GLN A 945 7.41 -37.01 22.08
N PHE A 946 7.94 -35.91 22.61
CA PHE A 946 8.23 -34.71 21.84
C PHE A 946 9.60 -34.16 22.19
N ALA A 947 10.29 -33.55 21.23
CA ALA A 947 11.47 -32.74 21.51
C ALA A 947 11.33 -31.36 20.88
N VAL A 948 11.90 -30.36 21.55
CA VAL A 948 12.02 -28.97 21.08
C VAL A 948 13.48 -28.57 21.14
N SER A 949 14.02 -28.04 20.05
CA SER A 949 15.37 -27.51 19.96
C SER A 949 15.31 -26.01 19.69
N LEU A 950 16.12 -25.26 20.43
CA LEU A 950 16.18 -23.79 20.36
C LEU A 950 17.62 -23.32 20.14
N LEU A 951 17.75 -22.22 19.40
CA LEU A 951 18.95 -21.37 19.43
C LEU A 951 18.51 -19.91 19.53
N ALA A 952 18.63 -19.35 20.73
CA ALA A 952 18.25 -17.99 21.05
C ALA A 952 19.44 -17.02 20.90
N PRO A 953 19.26 -15.81 20.31
CA PRO A 953 20.34 -14.83 20.18
C PRO A 953 20.90 -14.35 21.51
N ALA A 954 22.18 -14.00 21.51
CA ALA A 954 22.87 -13.47 22.69
C ALA A 954 22.16 -12.24 23.27
N GLY A 955 21.99 -12.21 24.59
CA GLY A 955 21.30 -11.13 25.30
C GLY A 955 19.77 -11.20 25.27
N THR A 956 19.15 -12.17 24.60
CA THR A 956 17.69 -12.38 24.64
C THR A 956 17.27 -13.31 25.78
N THR A 957 16.01 -13.22 26.20
CA THR A 957 15.40 -14.13 27.18
C THR A 957 14.01 -14.56 26.73
N GLY A 958 13.56 -15.74 27.15
CA GLY A 958 12.23 -16.19 26.78
C GLY A 958 11.72 -17.36 27.61
N GLU A 959 10.60 -17.91 27.17
CA GLU A 959 9.99 -19.09 27.78
C GLU A 959 9.48 -20.06 26.72
N VAL A 960 9.51 -21.36 27.06
CA VAL A 960 8.73 -22.38 26.36
C VAL A 960 7.47 -22.64 27.17
N VAL A 961 6.31 -22.58 26.51
CA VAL A 961 5.01 -22.90 27.10
C VAL A 961 4.52 -24.23 26.54
N LEU A 962 4.53 -25.27 27.37
CA LEU A 962 3.98 -26.57 27.00
C LEU A 962 2.49 -26.63 27.36
N PRO A 963 1.59 -27.10 26.47
CA PRO A 963 0.15 -27.11 26.72
C PRO A 963 -0.23 -27.84 28.02
N SER A 964 -1.31 -27.41 28.69
CA SER A 964 -1.75 -27.97 29.98
C SER A 964 -2.02 -29.49 29.95
N ALA A 965 -2.36 -30.05 28.78
CA ALA A 965 -2.46 -31.50 28.57
C ALA A 965 -1.15 -32.27 28.79
N MET A 966 0.01 -31.60 28.65
CA MET A 966 1.33 -32.19 28.83
C MET A 966 1.87 -32.12 30.27
N GLU A 967 1.16 -31.50 31.22
CA GLU A 967 1.57 -31.40 32.63
C GLU A 967 1.80 -32.76 33.33
N GLY A 968 1.14 -33.82 32.84
CA GLY A 968 1.35 -35.19 33.33
C GLY A 968 2.65 -35.85 32.83
N SER A 969 3.36 -35.22 31.90
CA SER A 969 4.63 -35.71 31.34
C SER A 969 5.80 -35.47 32.28
N ALA A 970 6.90 -36.17 32.02
CA ALA A 970 8.21 -35.76 32.49
C ALA A 970 8.88 -34.86 31.43
N VAL A 971 9.58 -33.81 31.86
CA VAL A 971 10.27 -32.86 31.00
C VAL A 971 11.72 -32.70 31.44
N TRP A 972 12.63 -32.80 30.48
CA TRP A 972 14.05 -32.52 30.61
C TRP A 972 14.40 -31.27 29.82
N LEU A 973 15.34 -30.48 30.33
CA LEU A 973 15.99 -29.36 29.66
C LEU A 973 17.50 -29.62 29.74
N ASP A 974 18.16 -29.68 28.58
CA ASP A 974 19.61 -29.91 28.46
C ASP A 974 20.08 -31.16 29.24
N GLY A 975 19.31 -32.26 29.10
CA GLY A 975 19.51 -33.53 29.80
C GLY A 975 19.17 -33.53 31.30
N SER A 976 18.83 -32.39 31.89
CA SER A 976 18.42 -32.26 33.29
C SER A 976 16.90 -32.32 33.43
N GLN A 977 16.37 -33.25 34.24
CA GLN A 977 14.93 -33.31 34.50
C GLN A 977 14.49 -32.07 35.30
N ILE A 978 13.58 -31.28 34.72
CA ILE A 978 13.07 -30.02 35.31
C ILE A 978 11.64 -30.16 35.83
N TRP A 979 10.84 -31.07 35.27
CA TRP A 979 9.47 -31.35 35.70
C TRP A 979 9.19 -32.85 35.69
N ALA A 980 8.52 -33.35 36.73
CA ALA A 980 8.06 -34.74 36.81
C ALA A 980 6.90 -34.88 37.80
N SER A 981 5.99 -35.83 37.55
CA SER A 981 4.89 -36.18 38.48
C SER A 981 4.06 -34.97 38.96
N GLY A 982 3.82 -34.00 38.07
CA GLY A 982 3.05 -32.79 38.37
C GLY A 982 3.76 -31.79 39.28
N ARG A 983 5.10 -31.81 39.35
CA ARG A 983 5.91 -30.93 40.21
C ARG A 983 7.21 -30.49 39.53
N THR A 984 7.65 -29.26 39.83
CA THR A 984 8.98 -28.77 39.48
C THR A 984 10.05 -29.56 40.23
N ALA A 985 10.94 -30.21 39.48
CA ALA A 985 12.11 -30.89 40.00
C ALA A 985 13.31 -29.93 40.11
N ARG A 986 13.49 -29.04 39.13
CA ARG A 986 14.57 -28.03 39.10
C ARG A 986 14.25 -26.91 38.10
N GLY A 987 14.90 -25.76 38.26
CA GLY A 987 14.86 -24.65 37.29
C GLY A 987 13.72 -23.66 37.52
N ALA A 988 13.66 -22.65 36.66
CA ALA A 988 12.61 -21.64 36.63
C ALA A 988 11.41 -22.17 35.83
N VAL A 989 10.66 -23.06 36.45
CA VAL A 989 9.45 -23.67 35.88
C VAL A 989 8.23 -23.29 36.72
N SER A 990 7.24 -22.67 36.09
CA SER A 990 5.96 -22.25 36.68
C SER A 990 4.77 -22.87 35.96
N ARG A 991 3.62 -22.91 36.64
CA ARG A 991 2.37 -23.48 36.12
C ARG A 991 1.25 -22.44 36.22
N SER A 992 0.46 -22.34 35.16
CA SER A 992 -0.69 -21.44 34.99
C SER A 992 -1.88 -22.23 34.43
N ALA A 993 -2.91 -21.56 33.90
CA ALA A 993 -4.06 -22.23 33.27
C ALA A 993 -3.74 -22.70 31.84
N ASP A 994 -2.89 -21.96 31.14
CA ASP A 994 -2.47 -22.15 29.75
C ASP A 994 -1.29 -23.10 29.56
N GLY A 995 -0.62 -23.50 30.66
CA GLY A 995 0.21 -24.70 30.71
C GLY A 995 1.41 -24.63 31.66
N LEU A 996 2.51 -25.23 31.21
CA LEU A 996 3.79 -25.29 31.90
C LEU A 996 4.79 -24.34 31.25
N HIS A 997 5.19 -23.31 31.99
CA HIS A 997 6.10 -22.26 31.54
C HIS A 997 7.52 -22.57 32.00
N ILE A 998 8.46 -22.61 31.06
CA ILE A 998 9.86 -23.00 31.26
C ILE A 998 10.74 -21.84 30.78
N VAL A 999 11.31 -21.07 31.71
CA VAL A 999 12.16 -19.91 31.36
C VAL A 999 13.52 -20.39 30.86
N VAL A 1000 13.97 -19.84 29.73
CA VAL A 1000 15.20 -20.17 29.01
C VAL A 1000 15.97 -18.89 28.64
N GLY A 1001 17.29 -19.03 28.51
CA GLY A 1001 18.20 -17.91 28.25
C GLY A 1001 18.57 -17.78 26.78
N ASP A 1002 19.72 -17.15 26.55
CA ASP A 1002 20.39 -17.15 25.26
C ASP A 1002 21.25 -18.41 25.04
N GLY A 1003 21.55 -18.72 23.77
CA GLY A 1003 22.30 -19.90 23.39
C GLY A 1003 21.41 -21.08 22.97
N SER A 1004 21.95 -22.30 23.04
CA SER A 1004 21.28 -23.51 22.54
C SER A 1004 20.68 -24.32 23.67
N HIS A 1005 19.41 -24.70 23.51
CA HIS A 1005 18.66 -25.52 24.46
C HIS A 1005 17.95 -26.67 23.76
N ARG A 1006 17.85 -27.84 24.40
CA ARG A 1006 16.95 -28.93 24.00
C ARG A 1006 16.01 -29.29 25.15
N LEU A 1007 14.71 -29.25 24.88
CA LEU A 1007 13.68 -29.81 25.74
C LEU A 1007 13.28 -31.19 25.21
N GLU A 1008 13.15 -32.15 26.11
CA GLU A 1008 12.67 -33.50 25.82
C GLU A 1008 11.47 -33.79 26.73
N ILE A 1009 10.37 -34.27 26.14
CA ILE A 1009 9.06 -34.40 26.79
C ILE A 1009 8.62 -35.85 26.58
N SER A 1010 8.44 -36.60 27.68
CA SER A 1010 7.94 -37.98 27.62
C SER A 1010 6.68 -38.13 28.47
N PRO A 1011 5.55 -38.57 27.90
CA PRO A 1011 4.34 -38.82 28.66
C PRO A 1011 4.53 -40.00 29.62
N ALA A 1012 3.74 -40.03 30.69
CA ALA A 1012 3.82 -41.07 31.73
C ALA A 1012 3.18 -42.42 31.30
N LEU A 1013 3.54 -42.93 30.12
CA LEU A 1013 3.05 -44.19 29.57
C LEU A 1013 3.97 -45.37 29.96
N PRO A 1014 3.43 -46.46 30.55
CA PRO A 1014 4.23 -47.60 30.98
C PRO A 1014 4.79 -48.37 29.78
N GLY A 1015 6.12 -48.34 29.63
CA GLY A 1015 6.84 -49.05 28.57
C GLY A 1015 7.58 -48.14 27.57
N CYS A 1016 7.35 -46.83 27.62
CA CYS A 1016 8.07 -45.83 26.83
C CYS A 1016 9.06 -45.08 27.72
N THR A 1017 10.35 -45.17 27.42
CA THR A 1017 11.41 -44.33 28.02
C THR A 1017 11.96 -43.36 26.98
N PRO A 1018 12.45 -42.17 27.37
CA PRO A 1018 13.31 -41.35 26.51
C PRO A 1018 14.52 -42.13 25.99
#